data_AF-A0A7R9LP74-F1
#
_entry.id   AF-A0A7R9LP74-F1
#
_cell.length_a   1.000
_cell.length_b   1.000
_cell.length_c   1.000
_cell.angle_alpha   90.00
_cell.angle_beta   90.00
_cell.angle_gamma   90.00
#
_symmetry.space_group_name_H-M   'P 1'
#
loop_
_entity.id
_entity.type
_entity.pdbx_description
1 polymer ?
#
loop_
_entity_poly.entity_id
_entity_poly.type
_entity_poly.pdbx_seq_one_letter_code
_entity_poly.pdbx_strand_id
1 'polypeptide(L)'
;MVSMNWSLCVLLAVTLYQPSRALTDRPLVGILAQEYWHTGSVNQSYIAASYVKFVESAGARVVPVMINETDEYYKTIVDETNGLLIPGGGQDLHTSGFANAGRALLKYAQANLTRHYPIWSTCLGFELISQLMSNTTALGDCDTDDVSLPLNMTPGFMDSRLFSGADPTIVNILTEEAVTYNHHKRCLTLEAYQASDLKNKFKILSTNTDGKGVEFVSTWESVSGDPPIYGVQWHPEKNAYEYDYNIEYNENSSLLPQRSRGFSQSLASTIQQSIDSSNIWKYRNYNNNNTNDIKKQGAGWIMAAFLLVNAALGAGLLNYPVAYDRLGGVGISTIIQLIMLLLLASTMVILVYCADLNGVSTYHEVLECMCGHTVRQTSALSIMITCFGICVTFLIIIGDQFDRIFATFFGSKFCEHWYLNRVFTIVFTTVVTVWPMSYFKRLDFLKHTNLLGVFATFYVIFLNVYEYYRLDVKPGPIRTYPSSIMSFLAALPVVCFAYQTHEIVVPVYACLSHRTTTTFMKSTGLALSVLFVVYCISGTFGYYTFGGTVAPDVMQMYNASDPIVSAGIVALIVKMITTYPPVIFCGRDTFVGLFCKHPEPIQLDEPYDSVEYWRRVFITSTWNILALILALVIPNITIAIGFLGSLAACNVFVFPGLCMTALAKRRQSESRALAPVCHQPSTSSICNEATGAMKCWPRVLFIYGVFVIITGVLMFFVIIYQVINDLSADVTHHLLCQ
;
A
#
# COMPACT_ATOMS: atom_id res chain seq x y z
N MET A 1 26.79 -25.81 -30.44
CA MET A 1 26.73 -26.79 -29.33
C MET A 1 26.81 -26.03 -28.02
N VAL A 2 25.68 -25.84 -27.33
CA VAL A 2 25.43 -26.10 -25.89
C VAL A 2 23.92 -25.85 -25.75
N SER A 3 23.14 -26.91 -25.91
CA SER A 3 21.74 -26.96 -25.50
C SER A 3 21.72 -27.38 -24.03
N MET A 4 21.30 -26.52 -23.12
CA MET A 4 21.11 -26.88 -21.72
C MET A 4 19.64 -26.67 -21.34
N ASN A 5 18.97 -27.80 -21.12
CA ASN A 5 17.57 -27.96 -20.77
C ASN A 5 17.26 -27.35 -19.40
N TRP A 6 16.46 -26.27 -19.38
CA TRP A 6 15.95 -25.64 -18.15
C TRP A 6 14.63 -26.24 -17.65
N SER A 7 14.13 -27.31 -18.28
CA SER A 7 12.75 -27.77 -18.09
C SER A 7 12.53 -28.82 -16.98
N LEU A 8 13.55 -29.26 -16.23
CA LEU A 8 13.40 -30.42 -15.33
C LEU A 8 13.71 -30.21 -13.83
N CYS A 9 14.27 -29.08 -13.40
CA CYS A 9 14.62 -28.90 -11.96
C CYS A 9 13.51 -28.25 -11.11
N VAL A 10 12.41 -27.77 -11.70
CA VAL A 10 11.34 -27.06 -10.97
C VAL A 10 10.32 -28.02 -10.31
N LEU A 11 10.41 -29.33 -10.56
CA LEU A 11 9.37 -30.30 -10.22
C LEU A 11 9.56 -31.09 -8.91
N LEU A 12 10.62 -30.84 -8.12
CA LEU A 12 10.98 -31.73 -6.99
C LEU A 12 11.12 -31.07 -5.61
N ALA A 13 10.62 -29.86 -5.42
CA ALA A 13 10.44 -29.28 -4.08
C ALA A 13 8.95 -29.05 -3.76
N VAL A 14 8.12 -30.04 -4.10
CA VAL A 14 6.77 -30.18 -3.54
C VAL A 14 6.90 -31.09 -2.33
N THR A 15 6.97 -30.53 -1.13
CA THR A 15 6.38 -31.14 0.07
C THR A 15 6.45 -30.18 1.27
N LEU A 16 5.28 -30.04 1.91
CA LEU A 16 5.05 -29.62 3.30
C LEU A 16 5.28 -28.15 3.66
N TYR A 17 4.28 -27.31 3.36
CA TYR A 17 3.60 -26.48 4.38
C TYR A 17 2.34 -25.83 3.80
N GLN A 18 1.19 -26.00 4.46
CA GLN A 18 -0.02 -25.20 4.22
C GLN A 18 -0.11 -24.15 5.33
N PRO A 19 -0.13 -22.83 5.04
CA PRO A 19 -0.77 -21.89 5.92
C PRO A 19 -2.23 -21.71 5.49
N SER A 20 -3.11 -21.85 6.47
CA SER A 20 -4.53 -21.53 6.41
C SER A 20 -4.79 -20.05 6.08
N ARG A 21 -5.95 -19.75 5.48
CA ARG A 21 -6.52 -18.40 5.40
C ARG A 21 -6.43 -17.70 6.76
N ALA A 22 -5.80 -16.53 6.82
CA ALA A 22 -5.90 -15.64 7.96
C ALA A 22 -6.85 -14.49 7.59
N LEU A 23 -8.00 -14.40 8.28
CA LEU A 23 -8.53 -13.10 8.65
C LEU A 23 -7.42 -12.37 9.43
N THR A 24 -7.33 -11.06 9.39
CA THR A 24 -6.33 -10.40 10.23
C THR A 24 -6.74 -10.59 11.69
N ASP A 25 -6.19 -11.62 12.36
CA ASP A 25 -6.43 -11.95 13.77
C ASP A 25 -5.70 -10.96 14.72
N ARG A 26 -5.30 -9.79 14.19
CA ARG A 26 -4.55 -8.77 14.93
C ARG A 26 -5.52 -7.83 15.66
N PRO A 27 -5.47 -7.75 16.99
CA PRO A 27 -6.37 -6.88 17.75
C PRO A 27 -6.10 -5.39 17.51
N LEU A 28 -7.14 -4.57 17.63
CA LEU A 28 -7.05 -3.12 17.63
C LEU A 28 -6.88 -2.62 19.06
N VAL A 29 -5.81 -1.90 19.36
CA VAL A 29 -5.54 -1.35 20.70
C VAL A 29 -5.46 0.16 20.62
N GLY A 30 -6.30 0.84 21.39
CA GLY A 30 -6.26 2.30 21.54
C GLY A 30 -5.04 2.74 22.36
N ILE A 31 -4.32 3.78 21.95
CA ILE A 31 -3.28 4.43 22.76
C ILE A 31 -3.68 5.87 23.02
N LEU A 32 -3.82 6.26 24.30
CA LEU A 32 -4.20 7.62 24.69
C LEU A 32 -3.08 8.63 24.42
N ALA A 33 -3.40 9.68 23.65
CA ALA A 33 -2.51 10.79 23.37
C ALA A 33 -2.35 11.71 24.59
N GLN A 34 -1.31 12.54 24.58
CA GLN A 34 -0.98 13.51 25.62
C GLN A 34 -0.73 14.89 25.03
N GLU A 35 -0.86 15.94 25.85
CA GLU A 35 -0.58 17.32 25.48
C GLU A 35 0.90 17.53 25.14
N TYR A 36 1.16 18.31 24.10
CA TYR A 36 2.51 18.68 23.68
C TYR A 36 2.89 20.08 24.20
N TRP A 37 3.90 20.16 25.06
CA TRP A 37 4.24 21.38 25.80
C TRP A 37 5.32 22.26 25.16
N HIS A 38 5.97 21.83 24.07
CA HIS A 38 7.20 22.48 23.58
C HIS A 38 7.00 23.72 22.70
N THR A 39 5.78 24.12 22.33
CA THR A 39 5.56 25.17 21.30
C THR A 39 4.61 26.29 21.69
N GLY A 40 4.10 26.34 22.93
CA GLY A 40 3.14 27.36 23.35
C GLY A 40 1.77 27.30 22.65
N SER A 41 1.52 26.26 21.84
CA SER A 41 0.22 25.99 21.22
C SER A 41 -0.56 24.96 22.03
N VAL A 42 -1.67 25.40 22.62
CA VAL A 42 -2.51 24.63 23.57
C VAL A 42 -3.30 23.46 22.92
N ASN A 43 -3.19 23.27 21.60
CA ASN A 43 -4.01 22.32 20.83
C ASN A 43 -3.22 21.19 20.14
N GLN A 44 -1.97 20.92 20.55
CA GLN A 44 -1.18 19.83 19.97
C GLN A 44 -1.14 18.65 20.94
N SER A 45 -1.42 17.45 20.42
CA SER A 45 -1.30 16.19 21.15
C SER A 45 -0.28 15.26 20.47
N TYR A 46 0.33 14.35 21.24
CA TYR A 46 1.31 13.39 20.76
C TYR A 46 1.14 12.02 21.40
N ILE A 47 1.67 10.99 20.73
CA ILE A 47 1.88 9.65 21.27
C ILE A 47 3.36 9.33 21.02
N ALA A 48 4.08 8.90 22.05
CA ALA A 48 5.47 8.48 21.88
C ALA A 48 5.54 7.21 21.00
N ALA A 49 6.45 7.20 20.04
CA ALA A 49 6.58 6.09 19.09
C ALA A 49 6.93 4.75 19.76
N SER A 50 7.52 4.79 20.95
CA SER A 50 7.84 3.62 21.78
C SER A 50 6.60 2.83 22.18
N TYR A 51 5.51 3.48 22.58
CA TYR A 51 4.23 2.81 22.85
C TYR A 51 3.64 2.16 21.61
N VAL A 52 3.75 2.83 20.45
CA VAL A 52 3.25 2.28 19.18
C VAL A 52 4.01 1.00 18.84
N LYS A 53 5.35 1.04 18.90
CA LYS A 53 6.21 -0.12 18.64
C LYS A 53 6.00 -1.25 19.65
N PHE A 54 5.78 -0.92 20.92
CA PHE A 54 5.48 -1.90 21.96
C PHE A 54 4.20 -2.68 21.65
N VAL A 55 3.11 -1.97 21.33
CA VAL A 55 1.84 -2.59 20.98
C VAL A 55 1.91 -3.35 19.64
N GLU A 56 2.60 -2.82 18.63
CA GLU A 56 2.78 -3.51 17.35
C GLU A 56 3.64 -4.76 17.48
N SER A 57 4.64 -4.76 18.37
CA SER A 57 5.45 -5.95 18.69
C SER A 57 4.64 -7.06 19.36
N ALA A 58 3.47 -6.73 19.94
CA ALA A 58 2.48 -7.69 20.43
C ALA A 58 1.72 -8.42 19.32
N GLY A 59 1.83 -7.96 18.08
CA GLY A 59 0.96 -8.39 16.98
C GLY A 59 -0.35 -7.59 16.88
N ALA A 60 -0.54 -6.56 17.71
CA ALA A 60 -1.71 -5.68 17.66
C ALA A 60 -1.54 -4.53 16.65
N ARG A 61 -2.65 -3.88 16.29
CA ARG A 61 -2.70 -2.65 15.49
C ARG A 61 -3.11 -1.48 16.37
N VAL A 62 -2.40 -0.38 16.25
CA VAL A 62 -2.60 0.80 17.10
C VAL A 62 -3.68 1.73 16.53
N VAL A 63 -4.56 2.21 17.41
CA VAL A 63 -5.50 3.29 17.15
C VAL A 63 -5.14 4.48 18.04
N PRO A 64 -4.82 5.67 17.49
CA PRO A 64 -4.59 6.85 18.32
C PRO A 64 -5.89 7.32 18.96
N VAL A 65 -5.88 7.52 20.28
CA VAL A 65 -7.03 8.04 21.03
C VAL A 65 -6.74 9.49 21.41
N MET A 66 -7.50 10.42 20.84
CA MET A 66 -7.27 11.85 20.99
C MET A 66 -7.79 12.38 22.33
N ILE A 67 -7.13 13.42 22.85
CA ILE A 67 -7.57 14.18 24.03
C ILE A 67 -8.53 15.30 23.62
N ASN A 68 -9.30 15.81 24.58
CA ASN A 68 -10.24 16.93 24.38
C ASN A 68 -11.35 16.65 23.36
N GLU A 69 -11.73 15.38 23.19
CA GLU A 69 -12.85 14.96 22.35
C GLU A 69 -14.15 14.78 23.17
N THR A 70 -15.26 14.49 22.49
CA THR A 70 -16.57 14.33 23.15
C THR A 70 -16.72 12.98 23.88
N ASP A 71 -17.67 12.91 24.81
CA ASP A 71 -18.04 11.68 25.52
C ASP A 71 -18.45 10.55 24.55
N GLU A 72 -19.15 10.89 23.46
CA GLU A 72 -19.51 9.95 22.39
C GLU A 72 -18.28 9.36 21.69
N TYR A 73 -17.25 10.18 21.45
CA TYR A 73 -16.00 9.71 20.84
C TYR A 73 -15.34 8.64 21.72
N TYR A 74 -15.19 8.91 23.02
CA TYR A 74 -14.58 7.96 23.95
C TYR A 74 -15.39 6.67 24.08
N LYS A 75 -16.71 6.77 24.05
CA LYS A 75 -17.59 5.60 23.99
C LYS A 75 -17.34 4.78 22.72
N THR A 76 -17.24 5.41 21.55
CA THR A 76 -16.96 4.71 20.30
C THR A 76 -15.59 4.04 20.31
N ILE A 77 -14.55 4.67 20.86
CA ILE A 77 -13.23 4.06 20.99
C ILE A 77 -13.31 2.74 21.77
N VAL A 78 -14.02 2.72 22.90
CA VAL A 78 -14.20 1.50 23.71
C VAL A 78 -15.05 0.47 22.96
N ASP A 79 -16.09 0.89 22.24
CA ASP A 79 -16.97 0.00 21.48
C ASP A 79 -16.25 -0.64 20.26
N GLU A 80 -15.30 0.05 19.62
CA GLU A 80 -14.66 -0.38 18.37
C GLU A 80 -13.26 -0.99 18.53
N THR A 81 -12.59 -0.80 19.66
CA THR A 81 -11.26 -1.38 19.91
C THR A 81 -11.32 -2.63 20.81
N ASN A 82 -10.26 -3.43 20.80
CA ASN A 82 -10.13 -4.65 21.61
C ASN A 82 -9.53 -4.38 22.99
N GLY A 83 -8.87 -3.23 23.19
CA GLY A 83 -8.27 -2.86 24.46
C GLY A 83 -7.67 -1.46 24.40
N LEU A 84 -7.17 -0.99 25.56
CA LEU A 84 -6.66 0.37 25.73
C LEU A 84 -5.30 0.37 26.42
N LEU A 85 -4.38 1.20 25.96
CA LEU A 85 -3.14 1.55 26.63
C LEU A 85 -3.17 3.03 27.03
N ILE A 86 -2.96 3.28 28.32
CA ILE A 86 -2.81 4.61 28.91
C ILE A 86 -1.30 4.81 29.18
N PRO A 87 -0.61 5.63 28.38
CA PRO A 87 0.84 5.75 28.45
C PRO A 87 1.32 6.58 29.65
N GLY A 88 2.62 6.53 29.89
CA GLY A 88 3.33 7.41 30.83
C GLY A 88 3.63 8.79 30.25
N GLY A 89 3.97 9.77 31.09
CA GLY A 89 4.32 11.12 30.68
C GLY A 89 4.31 12.10 31.86
N GLY A 90 3.96 13.37 31.61
CA GLY A 90 4.10 14.45 32.60
C GLY A 90 2.91 15.41 32.71
N GLN A 91 1.68 14.92 32.49
CA GLN A 91 0.45 15.73 32.53
C GLN A 91 -0.14 15.81 33.94
N ASP A 92 -0.93 16.86 34.19
CA ASP A 92 -1.69 16.99 35.44
C ASP A 92 -2.81 15.93 35.52
N LEU A 93 -2.85 15.15 36.60
CA LEU A 93 -3.76 14.01 36.75
C LEU A 93 -5.24 14.40 37.03
N HIS A 94 -5.53 15.68 37.21
CA HIS A 94 -6.88 16.15 37.57
C HIS A 94 -7.53 16.97 36.45
N THR A 95 -6.77 17.89 35.86
CA THR A 95 -7.28 18.97 35.00
C THR A 95 -6.87 18.87 33.53
N SER A 96 -5.88 18.03 33.20
CA SER A 96 -5.44 17.84 31.81
C SER A 96 -6.50 17.17 30.93
N GLY A 97 -6.43 17.41 29.63
CA GLY A 97 -7.14 16.66 28.61
C GLY A 97 -6.80 15.17 28.64
N PHE A 98 -5.56 14.81 28.97
CA PHE A 98 -5.17 13.42 29.24
C PHE A 98 -5.98 12.80 30.38
N ALA A 99 -6.05 13.46 31.54
CA ALA A 99 -6.79 12.98 32.69
C ALA A 99 -8.31 12.89 32.42
N ASN A 100 -8.87 13.88 31.73
CA ASN A 100 -10.28 13.90 31.35
C ASN A 100 -10.63 12.77 30.38
N ALA A 101 -9.81 12.56 29.35
CA ALA A 101 -9.97 11.47 28.40
C ALA A 101 -9.83 10.10 29.07
N GLY A 102 -8.80 9.92 29.92
CA GLY A 102 -8.59 8.68 30.67
C GLY A 102 -9.76 8.35 31.60
N ARG A 103 -10.35 9.36 32.26
CA ARG A 103 -11.56 9.20 33.09
C ARG A 103 -12.77 8.76 32.26
N ALA A 104 -12.99 9.37 31.10
CA ALA A 104 -14.09 9.00 30.21
C ALA A 104 -13.92 7.56 29.68
N LEU A 105 -12.72 7.22 29.20
CA LEU A 105 -12.41 5.88 28.70
C LEU A 105 -12.59 4.80 29.77
N LEU A 106 -12.11 5.03 30.99
CA LEU A 106 -12.28 4.10 32.10
C LEU A 106 -13.77 3.92 32.46
N LYS A 107 -14.53 5.02 32.53
CA LYS A 107 -15.98 5.00 32.76
C LYS A 107 -16.70 4.16 31.71
N TYR A 108 -16.40 4.32 30.43
CA TYR A 108 -17.06 3.56 29.35
C TYR A 108 -16.62 2.09 29.31
N ALA A 109 -15.35 1.80 29.58
CA ALA A 109 -14.87 0.43 29.68
C ALA A 109 -15.53 -0.32 30.85
N GLN A 110 -15.73 0.34 32.00
CA GLN A 110 -16.45 -0.21 33.15
C GLN A 110 -17.97 -0.36 32.90
N ALA A 111 -18.54 0.48 32.04
CA ALA A 111 -19.96 0.38 31.69
C ALA A 111 -20.26 -0.80 30.73
N ASN A 112 -19.27 -1.26 29.96
CA ASN A 112 -19.42 -2.30 28.95
C ASN A 112 -18.96 -3.69 29.45
N LEU A 113 -19.54 -4.15 30.57
CA LEU A 113 -19.17 -5.40 31.26
C LEU A 113 -19.45 -6.69 30.45
N THR A 114 -20.08 -6.60 29.28
CA THR A 114 -20.38 -7.77 28.43
C THR A 114 -19.21 -8.15 27.52
N ARG A 115 -18.15 -7.32 27.47
CA ARG A 115 -16.99 -7.50 26.61
C ARG A 115 -15.71 -7.51 27.43
N HIS A 116 -14.84 -8.48 27.15
CA HIS A 116 -13.47 -8.47 27.64
C HIS A 116 -12.68 -7.35 26.97
N TYR A 117 -12.27 -6.34 27.74
CA TYR A 117 -11.60 -5.14 27.23
C TYR A 117 -10.41 -4.77 28.12
N PRO A 118 -9.21 -5.35 27.91
CA PRO A 118 -8.05 -5.07 28.75
C PRO A 118 -7.60 -3.61 28.69
N ILE A 119 -7.27 -3.07 29.87
CA ILE A 119 -6.64 -1.76 30.04
C ILE A 119 -5.23 -1.96 30.57
N TRP A 120 -4.26 -1.45 29.83
CA TRP A 120 -2.86 -1.35 30.22
C TRP A 120 -2.55 0.07 30.65
N SER A 121 -1.80 0.23 31.75
CA SER A 121 -1.40 1.53 32.27
C SER A 121 0.09 1.55 32.60
N THR A 122 0.79 2.61 32.19
CA THR A 122 2.25 2.74 32.38
C THR A 122 2.58 4.08 33.02
N CYS A 123 3.40 4.09 34.08
CA CYS A 123 3.91 5.30 34.74
C CYS A 123 2.78 6.31 35.05
N LEU A 124 2.71 7.47 34.39
CA LEU A 124 1.59 8.43 34.56
C LEU A 124 0.20 7.80 34.37
N GLY A 125 0.04 6.87 33.42
CA GLY A 125 -1.21 6.14 33.25
C GLY A 125 -1.55 5.26 34.45
N PHE A 126 -0.54 4.64 35.07
CA PHE A 126 -0.69 3.85 36.31
C PHE A 126 -1.12 4.76 37.47
N GLU A 127 -0.49 5.93 37.58
CA GLU A 127 -0.83 6.96 38.56
C GLU A 127 -2.27 7.44 38.38
N LEU A 128 -2.70 7.73 37.14
CA LEU A 128 -4.06 8.12 36.82
C LEU A 128 -5.08 7.06 37.24
N ILE A 129 -4.85 5.79 36.87
CA ILE A 129 -5.75 4.69 37.26
C ILE A 129 -5.80 4.53 38.77
N SER A 130 -4.66 4.64 39.48
CA SER A 130 -4.63 4.54 40.94
C SER A 130 -5.49 5.62 41.61
N GLN A 131 -5.45 6.85 41.08
CA GLN A 131 -6.28 7.94 41.59
C GLN A 131 -7.76 7.76 41.24
N LEU A 132 -8.08 7.39 40.00
CA LEU A 132 -9.47 7.21 39.56
C LEU A 132 -10.15 6.02 40.25
N MET A 133 -9.38 5.01 40.64
CA MET A 133 -9.87 3.80 41.28
C MET A 133 -9.82 3.85 42.80
N SER A 134 -9.26 4.90 43.42
CA SER A 134 -9.25 5.07 44.86
C SER A 134 -10.20 6.18 45.32
N ASN A 135 -10.81 5.99 46.49
CA ASN A 135 -11.57 7.03 47.17
C ASN A 135 -10.68 7.99 47.99
N THR A 136 -9.37 7.76 48.03
CA THR A 136 -8.37 8.52 48.78
C THR A 136 -7.20 8.92 47.89
N THR A 137 -6.41 9.93 48.28
CA THR A 137 -5.17 10.26 47.59
C THR A 137 -4.17 9.12 47.73
N ALA A 138 -3.90 8.42 46.62
CA ALA A 138 -3.10 7.20 46.63
C ALA A 138 -1.61 7.40 46.25
N LEU A 139 -1.17 8.60 45.88
CA LEU A 139 0.20 8.84 45.38
C LEU A 139 1.06 9.62 46.38
N GLY A 140 2.25 9.09 46.70
CA GLY A 140 3.30 9.75 47.46
C GLY A 140 4.48 10.21 46.59
N ASP A 141 5.45 10.88 47.21
CA ASP A 141 6.70 11.31 46.56
C ASP A 141 7.70 10.14 46.49
N CYS A 142 8.36 10.00 45.34
CA CYS A 142 9.31 8.91 45.08
C CYS A 142 10.53 9.43 44.31
N ASP A 143 11.71 8.92 44.63
CA ASP A 143 13.00 9.38 44.09
C ASP A 143 13.52 8.43 43.01
N THR A 144 12.87 8.43 41.85
CA THR A 144 13.14 7.50 40.74
C THR A 144 13.08 8.20 39.38
N ASP A 145 13.95 9.20 39.21
CA ASP A 145 14.15 9.92 37.95
C ASP A 145 15.34 9.31 37.20
N ASP A 146 15.09 8.74 36.02
CA ASP A 146 16.11 8.15 35.13
C ASP A 146 16.93 7.02 35.78
N VAL A 147 16.24 6.07 36.43
CA VAL A 147 16.89 4.93 37.12
C VAL A 147 16.30 3.60 36.69
N SER A 148 17.14 2.61 36.42
CA SER A 148 16.71 1.24 36.19
C SER A 148 16.88 0.40 37.45
N LEU A 149 15.85 -0.39 37.81
CA LEU A 149 15.82 -1.19 39.03
C LEU A 149 15.46 -2.66 38.74
N PRO A 150 15.94 -3.63 39.53
CA PRO A 150 15.39 -4.98 39.58
C PRO A 150 14.11 -5.02 40.40
N LEU A 151 13.12 -5.82 39.99
CA LEU A 151 11.82 -5.98 40.65
C LEU A 151 11.89 -6.91 41.87
N ASN A 152 11.27 -6.49 42.97
CA ASN A 152 11.00 -7.36 44.11
C ASN A 152 9.64 -8.05 43.91
N MET A 153 9.64 -9.31 43.51
CA MET A 153 8.40 -10.05 43.24
C MET A 153 7.65 -10.41 44.54
N THR A 154 6.32 -10.28 44.54
CA THR A 154 5.49 -10.66 45.70
C THR A 154 5.22 -12.17 45.73
N PRO A 155 4.96 -12.76 46.92
CA PRO A 155 4.53 -14.16 46.99
C PRO A 155 3.27 -14.43 46.14
N GLY A 156 3.31 -15.46 45.29
CA GLY A 156 2.20 -15.82 44.41
C GLY A 156 2.04 -14.93 43.16
N PHE A 157 3.09 -14.19 42.75
CA PHE A 157 3.08 -13.44 41.49
C PHE A 157 2.94 -14.36 40.27
N MET A 158 3.46 -15.60 40.32
CA MET A 158 3.30 -16.58 39.23
C MET A 158 1.87 -17.09 39.08
N ASP A 159 1.00 -16.90 40.09
CA ASP A 159 -0.43 -17.23 39.98
C ASP A 159 -1.24 -16.09 39.32
N SER A 160 -0.58 -15.01 38.88
CA SER A 160 -1.20 -13.84 38.25
C SER A 160 -1.55 -14.07 36.78
N ARG A 161 -2.49 -13.30 36.24
CA ARG A 161 -2.76 -13.32 34.79
C ARG A 161 -1.57 -12.76 34.00
N LEU A 162 -0.84 -11.82 34.59
CA LEU A 162 0.28 -11.15 33.93
C LEU A 162 1.55 -12.01 33.83
N PHE A 163 1.91 -12.75 34.90
CA PHE A 163 3.18 -13.49 34.99
C PHE A 163 3.05 -15.01 34.93
N SER A 164 1.84 -15.58 34.97
CA SER A 164 1.68 -17.06 34.93
C SER A 164 2.25 -17.72 33.68
N GLY A 165 2.33 -17.01 32.56
CA GLY A 165 2.96 -17.47 31.31
C GLY A 165 4.39 -16.98 31.08
N ALA A 166 5.01 -16.28 32.04
CA ALA A 166 6.33 -15.68 31.85
C ALA A 166 7.44 -16.73 31.87
N ASP A 167 8.40 -16.61 30.96
CA ASP A 167 9.58 -17.49 30.92
C ASP A 167 10.42 -17.30 32.20
N PRO A 168 10.87 -18.38 32.87
CA PRO A 168 11.68 -18.27 34.09
C PRO A 168 12.95 -17.43 33.91
N THR A 169 13.56 -17.45 32.72
CA THR A 169 14.73 -16.63 32.38
C THR A 169 14.40 -15.15 32.42
N ILE A 170 13.21 -14.78 31.92
CA ILE A 170 12.72 -13.41 31.90
C ILE A 170 12.39 -12.94 33.32
N VAL A 171 11.76 -13.80 34.12
CA VAL A 171 11.52 -13.54 35.55
C VAL A 171 12.85 -13.30 36.26
N ASN A 172 13.87 -14.12 36.00
CA ASN A 172 15.19 -13.98 36.60
C ASN A 172 15.86 -12.65 36.23
N ILE A 173 15.78 -12.24 34.96
CA ILE A 173 16.28 -10.94 34.50
C ILE A 173 15.55 -9.80 35.21
N LEU A 174 14.23 -9.87 35.35
CA LEU A 174 13.46 -8.84 36.06
C LEU A 174 13.85 -8.74 37.53
N THR A 175 14.23 -9.84 38.19
CA THR A 175 14.56 -9.85 39.62
C THR A 175 16.03 -9.60 39.94
N GLU A 176 16.94 -9.96 39.03
CA GLU A 176 18.39 -9.89 39.28
C GLU A 176 19.05 -8.70 38.57
N GLU A 177 18.48 -8.22 37.46
CA GLU A 177 19.08 -7.18 36.64
C GLU A 177 18.30 -5.86 36.71
N ALA A 178 19.03 -4.74 36.66
CA ALA A 178 18.46 -3.40 36.62
C ALA A 178 17.89 -3.10 35.22
N VAL A 179 16.76 -3.73 34.87
CA VAL A 179 16.13 -3.65 33.53
C VAL A 179 14.79 -2.92 33.51
N THR A 180 14.22 -2.55 34.67
CA THR A 180 12.96 -1.82 34.72
C THR A 180 13.22 -0.32 34.86
N TYR A 181 13.04 0.41 33.76
CA TYR A 181 13.31 1.84 33.70
C TYR A 181 12.21 2.65 34.40
N ASN A 182 12.59 3.43 35.40
CA ASN A 182 11.72 4.29 36.19
C ASN A 182 12.08 5.75 35.92
N HIS A 183 11.07 6.55 35.57
CA HIS A 183 11.21 7.98 35.31
C HIS A 183 9.95 8.71 35.79
N HIS A 184 9.81 8.76 37.11
CA HIS A 184 8.67 9.35 37.82
C HIS A 184 9.11 9.92 39.17
N LYS A 185 8.42 10.98 39.62
CA LYS A 185 8.65 11.66 40.91
C LYS A 185 7.52 11.40 41.92
N ARG A 186 6.45 10.76 41.44
CA ARG A 186 5.28 10.38 42.22
C ARG A 186 5.01 8.92 41.95
N CYS A 187 4.63 8.17 42.98
CA CYS A 187 4.28 6.77 42.81
C CYS A 187 3.29 6.31 43.89
N LEU A 188 2.70 5.14 43.67
CA LEU A 188 1.86 4.48 44.65
C LEU A 188 2.74 3.80 45.71
N THR A 189 2.99 4.48 46.83
CA THR A 189 3.76 3.90 47.93
C THR A 189 3.01 2.71 48.51
N LEU A 190 3.75 1.73 49.04
CA LEU A 190 3.14 0.54 49.63
C LEU A 190 2.23 0.91 50.82
N GLU A 191 2.63 1.92 51.61
CA GLU A 191 1.82 2.48 52.69
C GLU A 191 0.49 3.07 52.16
N ALA A 192 0.54 3.89 51.10
CA ALA A 192 -0.65 4.49 50.51
C ALA A 192 -1.59 3.42 49.92
N TYR A 193 -1.04 2.40 49.26
CA TYR A 193 -1.81 1.26 48.78
C TYR A 193 -2.53 0.54 49.93
N GLN A 194 -1.83 0.25 51.03
CA GLN A 194 -2.40 -0.45 52.19
C GLN A 194 -3.45 0.39 52.94
N ALA A 195 -3.28 1.71 52.97
CA ALA A 195 -4.23 2.64 53.56
C ALA A 195 -5.49 2.85 52.70
N SER A 196 -5.39 2.63 51.39
CA SER A 196 -6.47 2.84 50.44
C SER A 196 -7.37 1.62 50.22
N ASP A 197 -8.46 1.83 49.49
CA ASP A 197 -9.35 0.78 48.99
C ASP A 197 -8.78 0.02 47.77
N LEU A 198 -7.63 0.46 47.23
CA LEU A 198 -6.95 -0.21 46.11
C LEU A 198 -6.53 -1.64 46.46
N LYS A 199 -6.23 -1.93 47.73
CA LYS A 199 -5.86 -3.29 48.18
C LYS A 199 -6.95 -4.34 47.96
N ASN A 200 -8.20 -3.91 47.89
CA ASN A 200 -9.33 -4.79 47.60
C ASN A 200 -9.61 -4.91 46.10
N LYS A 201 -9.03 -4.02 45.28
CA LYS A 201 -9.28 -3.90 43.84
C LYS A 201 -8.13 -4.43 43.00
N PHE A 202 -6.91 -4.34 43.49
CA PHE A 202 -5.68 -4.72 42.77
C PHE A 202 -4.77 -5.60 43.62
N LYS A 203 -4.22 -6.65 43.01
CA LYS A 203 -3.18 -7.52 43.56
C LYS A 203 -1.81 -6.98 43.11
N ILE A 204 -0.92 -6.73 44.07
CA ILE A 204 0.48 -6.37 43.77
C ILE A 204 1.24 -7.61 43.31
N LEU A 205 1.99 -7.46 42.21
CA LEU A 205 2.83 -8.50 41.63
C LEU A 205 4.32 -8.24 41.88
N SER A 206 4.72 -6.97 41.97
CA SER A 206 6.08 -6.60 42.35
C SER A 206 6.14 -5.20 42.98
N THR A 207 7.20 -4.98 43.77
CA THR A 207 7.58 -3.67 44.34
C THR A 207 9.00 -3.28 43.93
N ASN A 208 9.34 -2.01 44.16
CA ASN A 208 10.69 -1.47 44.11
C ASN A 208 10.89 -0.57 45.32
N THR A 209 12.15 -0.26 45.62
CA THR A 209 12.52 0.71 46.64
C THR A 209 13.30 1.83 45.97
N ASP A 210 12.90 3.08 46.22
CA ASP A 210 13.58 4.25 45.67
C ASP A 210 14.93 4.55 46.36
N GLY A 211 15.65 5.57 45.88
CA GLY A 211 16.94 5.99 46.45
C GLY A 211 16.88 6.49 47.91
N LYS A 212 15.67 6.74 48.45
CA LYS A 212 15.42 7.22 49.82
C LYS A 212 14.85 6.13 50.74
N GLY A 213 14.72 4.90 50.26
CA GLY A 213 14.19 3.78 51.04
C GLY A 213 12.66 3.70 51.04
N VAL A 214 11.96 4.47 50.21
CA VAL A 214 10.50 4.39 50.06
C VAL A 214 10.16 3.20 49.17
N GLU A 215 9.39 2.25 49.71
CA GLU A 215 8.88 1.13 48.95
C GLU A 215 7.59 1.49 48.21
N PHE A 216 7.52 1.13 46.94
CA PHE A 216 6.38 1.42 46.07
C PHE A 216 5.95 0.26 45.20
N VAL A 217 4.69 0.31 44.78
CA VAL A 217 4.08 -0.67 43.89
C VAL A 217 4.62 -0.49 42.48
N SER A 218 5.31 -1.51 41.97
CA SER A 218 5.91 -1.48 40.63
C SER A 218 5.01 -2.11 39.59
N THR A 219 4.33 -3.20 39.95
CA THR A 219 3.43 -3.93 39.05
C THR A 219 2.21 -4.41 39.81
N TRP A 220 1.03 -4.25 39.23
CA TRP A 220 -0.22 -4.79 39.77
C TRP A 220 -1.18 -5.28 38.68
N GLU A 221 -2.18 -6.04 39.09
CA GLU A 221 -3.32 -6.40 38.25
C GLU A 221 -4.63 -6.37 39.06
N SER A 222 -5.77 -6.18 38.40
CA SER A 222 -7.07 -6.19 39.10
C SER A 222 -7.42 -7.56 39.72
N VAL A 223 -8.05 -7.57 40.90
CA VAL A 223 -8.43 -8.80 41.62
C VAL A 223 -9.64 -9.49 40.96
N SER A 224 -10.60 -8.72 40.41
CA SER A 224 -11.82 -9.25 39.76
C SER A 224 -12.36 -8.37 38.64
N GLY A 225 -12.88 -9.02 37.59
CA GLY A 225 -13.99 -8.58 36.71
C GLY A 225 -13.69 -7.50 35.67
N ASP A 226 -14.21 -7.70 34.46
CA ASP A 226 -14.03 -6.84 33.27
C ASP A 226 -14.31 -5.35 33.53
N PRO A 227 -13.51 -4.43 32.96
CA PRO A 227 -12.30 -4.70 32.18
C PRO A 227 -11.14 -5.17 33.07
N PRO A 228 -10.32 -6.16 32.66
CA PRO A 228 -9.09 -6.46 33.38
C PRO A 228 -8.13 -5.28 33.24
N ILE A 229 -7.57 -4.84 34.37
CA ILE A 229 -6.66 -3.69 34.40
C ILE A 229 -5.29 -4.18 34.85
N TYR A 230 -4.27 -3.86 34.05
CA TYR A 230 -2.87 -4.12 34.33
C TYR A 230 -2.13 -2.79 34.44
N GLY A 231 -1.16 -2.73 35.34
CA GLY A 231 -0.41 -1.51 35.53
C GLY A 231 1.03 -1.76 35.93
N VAL A 232 1.92 -0.98 35.33
CA VAL A 232 3.34 -0.94 35.61
C VAL A 232 3.76 0.50 35.87
N GLN A 233 4.46 0.76 36.98
CA GLN A 233 5.00 2.09 37.28
C GLN A 233 6.25 2.39 36.42
N TRP A 234 6.97 1.36 36.02
CA TRP A 234 8.17 1.40 35.17
C TRP A 234 7.79 1.25 33.67
N HIS A 235 8.74 1.56 32.78
CA HIS A 235 8.52 1.67 31.33
C HIS A 235 9.03 0.43 30.55
N PRO A 236 8.15 -0.53 30.19
CA PRO A 236 8.53 -1.68 29.35
C PRO A 236 8.89 -1.32 27.91
N GLU A 237 8.44 -0.17 27.43
CA GLU A 237 8.62 0.27 26.04
C GLU A 237 9.94 1.02 25.81
N LYS A 238 10.43 1.77 26.81
CA LYS A 238 11.57 2.68 26.63
C LYS A 238 12.86 1.93 26.35
N ASN A 239 13.21 0.97 27.21
CA ASN A 239 14.43 0.18 27.06
C ASN A 239 14.50 -0.61 25.74
N ALA A 240 13.36 -0.89 25.12
CA ALA A 240 13.29 -1.61 23.85
C ALA A 240 13.33 -0.70 22.61
N TYR A 241 12.85 0.55 22.72
CA TYR A 241 12.50 1.38 21.56
C TYR A 241 12.96 2.85 21.61
N GLU A 242 13.49 3.33 22.74
CA GLU A 242 14.08 4.66 22.90
C GLU A 242 15.60 4.51 23.09
N TYR A 243 16.38 5.19 22.26
CA TYR A 243 17.85 5.12 22.28
C TYR A 243 18.37 6.51 22.61
N ASP A 244 18.97 6.67 23.79
CA ASP A 244 19.71 7.89 24.12
C ASP A 244 21.19 7.71 23.76
N TYR A 245 21.75 8.66 23.01
CA TYR A 245 23.12 8.62 22.50
C TYR A 245 24.17 9.04 23.54
N ASN A 246 23.75 9.45 24.74
CA ASN A 246 24.63 9.96 25.81
C ASN A 246 24.95 8.95 26.92
N ILE A 247 24.51 7.70 26.80
CA ILE A 247 24.80 6.67 27.81
C ILE A 247 26.10 5.94 27.42
N GLU A 248 27.16 6.10 28.21
CA GLU A 248 28.36 5.26 28.11
C GLU A 248 27.97 3.81 28.45
N TYR A 249 27.73 3.00 27.41
CA TYR A 249 27.46 1.58 27.56
C TYR A 249 28.75 0.86 28.02
N ASN A 250 28.82 0.50 29.30
CA ASN A 250 29.85 -0.38 29.86
C ASN A 250 29.72 -1.80 29.25
N GLU A 251 30.77 -2.61 29.08
CA GLU A 251 30.74 -3.84 28.24
C GLU A 251 29.60 -4.85 28.56
N ASN A 252 29.08 -4.88 29.80
CA ASN A 252 27.92 -5.70 30.21
C ASN A 252 26.53 -5.17 29.77
N SER A 253 26.46 -3.93 29.28
CA SER A 253 25.20 -3.25 28.92
C SER A 253 24.76 -3.49 27.48
N SER A 254 25.62 -4.06 26.63
CA SER A 254 25.32 -4.40 25.22
C SER A 254 24.17 -5.41 25.05
N LEU A 255 23.90 -6.24 26.08
CA LEU A 255 22.82 -7.23 26.10
C LEU A 255 21.49 -6.70 26.64
N LEU A 256 21.48 -5.54 27.34
CA LEU A 256 20.28 -4.98 27.96
C LEU A 256 19.17 -4.68 26.93
N PRO A 257 19.43 -4.04 25.77
CA PRO A 257 18.37 -3.79 24.78
C PRO A 257 17.79 -5.07 24.18
N GLN A 258 18.60 -6.12 23.99
CA GLN A 258 18.12 -7.40 23.46
C GLN A 258 17.25 -8.15 24.48
N ARG A 259 17.63 -8.13 25.75
CA ARG A 259 16.91 -8.77 26.86
C ARG A 259 15.63 -8.03 27.22
N SER A 260 15.68 -6.69 27.31
CA SER A 260 14.50 -5.85 27.50
C SER A 260 13.50 -6.03 26.36
N ARG A 261 13.95 -6.15 25.10
CA ARG A 261 13.06 -6.49 23.97
C ARG A 261 12.38 -7.85 24.11
N GLY A 262 13.12 -8.90 24.52
CA GLY A 262 12.55 -10.24 24.72
C GLY A 262 11.45 -10.24 25.79
N PHE A 263 11.65 -9.46 26.85
CA PHE A 263 10.64 -9.25 27.87
C PHE A 263 9.45 -8.41 27.37
N SER A 264 9.69 -7.28 26.70
CA SER A 264 8.61 -6.45 26.13
C SER A 264 7.74 -7.28 25.18
N GLN A 265 8.34 -8.17 24.38
CA GLN A 265 7.63 -9.12 23.52
C GLN A 265 6.85 -10.18 24.30
N SER A 266 7.41 -10.72 25.38
CA SER A 266 6.70 -11.67 26.27
C SER A 266 5.48 -11.01 26.93
N LEU A 267 5.64 -9.80 27.48
CA LEU A 267 4.57 -9.02 28.08
C LEU A 267 3.47 -8.67 27.07
N ALA A 268 3.89 -8.30 25.87
CA ALA A 268 3.03 -8.04 24.73
C ALA A 268 2.27 -9.30 24.27
N SER A 269 2.91 -10.47 24.30
CA SER A 269 2.26 -11.76 23.99
C SER A 269 1.20 -12.16 25.02
N THR A 270 1.38 -11.80 26.30
CA THR A 270 0.37 -12.00 27.35
C THR A 270 -0.88 -11.17 27.09
N ILE A 271 -0.73 -9.93 26.60
CA ILE A 271 -1.86 -9.08 26.16
C ILE A 271 -2.62 -9.78 25.02
N GLN A 272 -1.92 -10.35 24.04
CA GLN A 272 -2.54 -11.10 22.94
C GLN A 272 -3.31 -12.34 23.42
N GLN A 273 -2.74 -13.13 24.34
CA GLN A 273 -3.42 -14.31 24.89
C GLN A 273 -4.71 -13.96 25.65
N SER A 274 -4.72 -12.83 26.37
CA SER A 274 -5.94 -12.34 27.03
C SER A 274 -7.07 -12.06 26.03
N ILE A 275 -6.73 -11.53 24.85
CA ILE A 275 -7.65 -11.23 23.77
C ILE A 275 -8.20 -12.51 23.13
N ASP A 276 -7.36 -13.51 22.89
CA ASP A 276 -7.77 -14.76 22.24
C ASP A 276 -8.69 -15.63 23.11
N SER A 277 -8.56 -15.53 24.44
CA SER A 277 -9.37 -16.27 25.41
C SER A 277 -10.85 -15.85 25.45
N SER A 278 -11.19 -14.68 24.90
CA SER A 278 -12.49 -14.03 25.08
C SER A 278 -13.60 -14.46 24.10
N ASN A 279 -13.31 -15.28 23.08
CA ASN A 279 -14.26 -15.65 22.01
C ASN A 279 -14.98 -14.44 21.33
N ILE A 280 -14.45 -13.21 21.47
CA ILE A 280 -15.06 -11.97 20.96
C ILE A 280 -15.23 -11.99 19.43
N TRP A 281 -14.44 -12.78 18.71
CA TRP A 281 -14.54 -12.93 17.26
C TRP A 281 -15.78 -13.74 16.79
N LYS A 282 -16.61 -14.27 17.71
CA LYS A 282 -17.78 -15.12 17.41
C LYS A 282 -19.14 -14.51 17.82
N TYR A 283 -19.50 -13.31 17.36
CA TYR A 283 -20.89 -12.83 17.12
C TYR A 283 -20.85 -11.34 16.73
N ARG A 284 -21.69 -10.72 15.89
CA ARG A 284 -22.84 -11.13 15.06
C ARG A 284 -23.02 -9.98 14.04
N ASN A 285 -23.16 -10.30 12.76
CA ASN A 285 -23.80 -9.41 11.79
C ASN A 285 -25.24 -9.12 12.26
N TYR A 286 -25.57 -7.90 12.71
CA TYR A 286 -26.93 -7.37 12.63
C TYR A 286 -26.99 -5.84 12.79
N ASN A 287 -27.73 -5.21 11.86
CA ASN A 287 -28.23 -3.82 11.82
C ASN A 287 -27.26 -2.68 11.50
N ASN A 288 -26.95 -2.65 10.20
CA ASN A 288 -26.51 -1.51 9.43
C ASN A 288 -27.63 -0.47 9.23
N ASN A 289 -28.09 0.22 10.29
CA ASN A 289 -29.15 1.23 10.16
C ASN A 289 -29.00 2.51 11.01
N ASN A 290 -27.88 2.77 11.71
CA ASN A 290 -27.70 4.04 12.43
C ASN A 290 -26.23 4.41 12.67
N THR A 291 -25.41 4.45 11.62
CA THR A 291 -24.11 5.12 11.68
C THR A 291 -24.19 6.46 10.96
N ASN A 292 -24.51 7.51 11.71
CA ASN A 292 -24.13 8.85 11.32
C ASN A 292 -22.59 8.96 11.48
N ASP A 293 -21.90 8.97 10.33
CA ASP A 293 -20.60 9.59 10.06
C ASP A 293 -19.59 9.76 11.21
N ILE A 294 -18.78 8.72 11.46
CA ILE A 294 -17.35 8.94 11.69
C ILE A 294 -16.69 8.79 10.32
N LYS A 295 -16.45 9.94 9.66
CA LYS A 295 -15.76 10.01 8.37
C LYS A 295 -14.35 9.43 8.51
N LYS A 296 -14.15 8.17 8.12
CA LYS A 296 -12.84 7.73 7.62
C LYS A 296 -12.47 8.68 6.47
N GLN A 297 -11.41 9.47 6.63
CA GLN A 297 -10.81 10.28 5.56
C GLN A 297 -10.22 9.37 4.48
N GLY A 298 -11.06 8.65 3.75
CA GLY A 298 -10.69 7.99 2.50
C GLY A 298 -10.96 8.91 1.32
N ALA A 299 -10.33 8.63 0.19
CA ALA A 299 -10.57 9.37 -1.04
C ALA A 299 -12.02 9.17 -1.51
N GLY A 300 -12.66 10.25 -1.94
CA GLY A 300 -13.97 10.17 -2.60
C GLY A 300 -13.87 9.39 -3.92
N TRP A 301 -14.98 8.81 -4.37
CA TRP A 301 -15.05 8.01 -5.60
C TRP A 301 -14.64 8.79 -6.87
N ILE A 302 -14.87 10.11 -6.89
CA ILE A 302 -14.42 11.00 -7.97
C ILE A 302 -12.89 11.13 -7.97
N MET A 303 -12.26 11.25 -6.79
CA MET A 303 -10.81 11.29 -6.68
C MET A 303 -10.20 9.96 -7.14
N ALA A 304 -10.81 8.82 -6.78
CA ALA A 304 -10.39 7.52 -7.29
C ALA A 304 -10.48 7.45 -8.83
N ALA A 305 -11.56 7.96 -9.43
CA ALA A 305 -11.67 8.05 -10.88
C ALA A 305 -10.56 8.92 -11.50
N PHE A 306 -10.26 10.07 -10.88
CA PHE A 306 -9.18 10.96 -11.32
C PHE A 306 -7.80 10.27 -11.25
N LEU A 307 -7.53 9.51 -10.19
CA LEU A 307 -6.30 8.74 -10.05
C LEU A 307 -6.16 7.67 -11.14
N LEU A 308 -7.25 6.97 -11.47
CA LEU A 308 -7.28 5.99 -12.57
C LEU A 308 -7.05 6.66 -13.93
N VAL A 309 -7.70 7.80 -14.19
CA VAL A 309 -7.50 8.59 -15.42
C VAL A 309 -6.04 9.04 -15.53
N ASN A 310 -5.47 9.61 -14.47
CA ASN A 310 -4.09 10.07 -14.47
C ASN A 310 -3.08 8.95 -14.74
N ALA A 311 -3.35 7.74 -14.23
CA ALA A 311 -2.48 6.60 -14.46
C ALA A 311 -2.52 6.09 -15.92
N ALA A 312 -3.69 6.09 -16.56
CA ALA A 312 -3.82 5.68 -17.96
C ALA A 312 -3.28 6.74 -18.93
N LEU A 313 -3.44 8.03 -18.60
CA LEU A 313 -3.05 9.15 -19.45
C LEU A 313 -1.52 9.34 -19.47
N GLY A 314 -0.83 8.56 -20.30
CA GLY A 314 0.63 8.56 -20.40
C GLY A 314 1.15 8.60 -21.84
N ALA A 315 2.21 7.82 -22.09
CA ALA A 315 2.86 7.63 -23.38
C ALA A 315 1.92 7.05 -24.46
N GLY A 316 0.95 6.22 -24.07
CA GLY A 316 0.02 5.54 -24.98
C GLY A 316 -0.84 6.50 -25.82
N LEU A 317 -1.10 7.71 -25.32
CA LEU A 317 -1.88 8.74 -26.04
C LEU A 317 -1.22 9.22 -27.33
N LEU A 318 0.12 9.29 -27.35
CA LEU A 318 0.88 9.83 -28.48
C LEU A 318 0.88 8.89 -29.70
N ASN A 319 0.76 7.59 -29.44
CA ASN A 319 0.77 6.51 -30.44
C ASN A 319 -0.65 6.18 -30.95
N TYR A 320 -1.67 6.74 -30.32
CA TYR A 320 -3.07 6.41 -30.62
C TYR A 320 -3.49 6.72 -32.07
N PRO A 321 -3.05 7.82 -32.70
CA PRO A 321 -3.29 8.09 -34.13
C PRO A 321 -2.72 7.03 -35.07
N VAL A 322 -1.49 6.53 -34.85
CA VAL A 322 -0.91 5.47 -35.68
C VAL A 322 -1.56 4.11 -35.41
N ALA A 323 -2.06 3.87 -34.20
CA ALA A 323 -2.87 2.70 -33.91
C ALA A 323 -4.16 2.69 -34.74
N TYR A 324 -4.79 3.86 -34.93
CA TYR A 324 -5.98 4.00 -35.78
C TYR A 324 -5.69 3.68 -37.25
N ASP A 325 -4.53 4.06 -37.76
CA ASP A 325 -4.10 3.66 -39.11
C ASP A 325 -3.99 2.14 -39.26
N ARG A 326 -3.36 1.49 -38.28
CA ARG A 326 -3.09 0.05 -38.29
C ARG A 326 -4.34 -0.80 -38.07
N LEU A 327 -5.30 -0.31 -37.27
CA LEU A 327 -6.58 -0.97 -37.00
C LEU A 327 -7.57 -0.88 -38.17
N GLY A 328 -7.30 -0.03 -39.18
CA GLY A 328 -8.16 0.12 -40.35
C GLY A 328 -9.07 1.34 -40.31
N GLY A 329 -8.63 2.42 -39.66
CA GLY A 329 -9.29 3.72 -39.63
C GLY A 329 -10.23 3.94 -38.45
N VAL A 330 -10.81 5.13 -38.38
CA VAL A 330 -11.57 5.64 -37.23
C VAL A 330 -12.75 4.74 -36.82
N GLY A 331 -13.53 4.27 -37.79
CA GLY A 331 -14.73 3.46 -37.53
C GLY A 331 -14.42 2.14 -36.84
N ILE A 332 -13.54 1.32 -37.45
CA ILE A 332 -13.12 0.03 -36.88
C ILE A 332 -12.39 0.24 -35.55
N SER A 333 -11.50 1.23 -35.48
CA SER A 333 -10.74 1.51 -34.26
C SER A 333 -11.64 1.86 -33.08
N THR A 334 -12.69 2.65 -33.32
CA THR A 334 -13.65 3.03 -32.27
C THR A 334 -14.48 1.83 -31.80
N ILE A 335 -14.88 0.92 -32.70
CA ILE A 335 -15.58 -0.32 -32.35
C ILE A 335 -14.68 -1.23 -31.50
N ILE A 336 -13.43 -1.42 -31.93
CA ILE A 336 -12.44 -2.20 -31.17
C ILE A 336 -12.20 -1.59 -29.81
N GLN A 337 -12.03 -0.27 -29.73
CA GLN A 337 -11.87 0.43 -28.46
C GLN A 337 -13.05 0.21 -27.51
N LEU A 338 -14.30 0.23 -28.00
CA LEU A 338 -15.49 -0.09 -27.19
C LEU A 338 -15.47 -1.54 -26.69
N ILE A 339 -15.11 -2.51 -27.54
CA ILE A 339 -14.99 -3.92 -27.15
C ILE A 339 -13.92 -4.07 -26.06
N MET A 340 -12.75 -3.45 -26.26
CA MET A 340 -11.65 -3.48 -25.31
C MET A 340 -12.05 -2.86 -23.97
N LEU A 341 -12.78 -1.73 -23.97
CA LEU A 341 -13.31 -1.08 -22.77
C LEU A 341 -14.19 -2.00 -21.93
N LEU A 342 -15.04 -2.81 -22.57
CA LEU A 342 -15.88 -3.78 -21.86
C LEU A 342 -15.04 -4.89 -21.19
N LEU A 343 -14.00 -5.38 -21.89
CA LEU A 343 -13.07 -6.37 -21.34
C LEU A 343 -12.21 -5.80 -20.20
N LEU A 344 -11.77 -4.55 -20.34
CA LEU A 344 -11.00 -3.83 -19.32
C LEU A 344 -11.85 -3.61 -18.06
N ALA A 345 -13.09 -3.16 -18.22
CA ALA A 345 -14.01 -2.97 -17.10
C ALA A 345 -14.27 -4.27 -16.34
N SER A 346 -14.53 -5.38 -17.04
CA SER A 346 -14.81 -6.67 -16.39
C SER A 346 -13.60 -7.22 -15.63
N THR A 347 -12.40 -7.06 -16.18
CA THR A 347 -11.14 -7.50 -15.56
C THR A 347 -10.72 -6.63 -14.37
N MET A 348 -11.04 -5.33 -14.37
CA MET A 348 -10.87 -4.47 -13.19
C MET A 348 -11.84 -4.85 -12.07
N VAL A 349 -13.12 -5.06 -12.41
CA VAL A 349 -14.16 -5.39 -11.42
C VAL A 349 -13.87 -6.72 -10.73
N ILE A 350 -13.41 -7.75 -11.46
CA ILE A 350 -13.08 -9.04 -10.82
C ILE A 350 -11.93 -8.90 -9.83
N LEU A 351 -10.89 -8.10 -10.14
CA LEU A 351 -9.75 -7.91 -9.24
C LEU A 351 -10.21 -7.27 -7.93
N VAL A 352 -11.01 -6.21 -8.01
CA VAL A 352 -11.57 -5.54 -6.83
C VAL A 352 -12.52 -6.45 -6.07
N TYR A 353 -13.35 -7.21 -6.77
CA TYR A 353 -14.24 -8.19 -6.14
C TYR A 353 -13.45 -9.27 -5.39
N CYS A 354 -12.37 -9.79 -5.98
CA CYS A 354 -11.48 -10.75 -5.33
C CYS A 354 -10.69 -10.10 -4.17
N ALA A 355 -10.33 -8.84 -4.26
CA ALA A 355 -9.71 -8.09 -3.15
C ALA A 355 -10.67 -7.96 -1.96
N ASP A 356 -11.91 -7.55 -2.23
CA ASP A 356 -12.97 -7.41 -1.22
C ASP A 356 -13.31 -8.75 -0.55
N LEU A 357 -13.41 -9.83 -1.35
CA LEU A 357 -13.66 -11.18 -0.85
C LEU A 357 -12.57 -11.73 0.07
N ASN A 358 -11.32 -11.30 -0.08
CA ASN A 358 -10.19 -11.83 0.68
C ASN A 358 -9.59 -10.79 1.64
N GLY A 359 -10.10 -9.55 1.68
CA GLY A 359 -9.61 -8.49 2.57
C GLY A 359 -8.19 -7.99 2.28
N VAL A 360 -7.68 -8.22 1.06
CA VAL A 360 -6.31 -7.86 0.64
C VAL A 360 -6.30 -6.49 -0.07
N SER A 361 -5.14 -5.83 -0.10
CA SER A 361 -5.03 -4.44 -0.56
C SER A 361 -4.09 -4.21 -1.74
N THR A 362 -3.42 -5.26 -2.22
CA THR A 362 -2.51 -5.18 -3.36
C THR A 362 -2.87 -6.17 -4.47
N TYR A 363 -2.44 -5.88 -5.70
CA TYR A 363 -2.73 -6.70 -6.88
C TYR A 363 -2.17 -8.13 -6.77
N HIS A 364 -0.92 -8.28 -6.33
CA HIS A 364 -0.26 -9.59 -6.30
C HIS A 364 -0.71 -10.44 -5.10
N GLU A 365 -1.15 -9.85 -3.98
CA GLU A 365 -1.82 -10.56 -2.88
C GLU A 365 -3.16 -11.15 -3.33
N VAL A 366 -3.94 -10.43 -4.16
CA VAL A 366 -5.18 -10.98 -4.74
C VAL A 366 -4.89 -12.25 -5.52
N LEU A 367 -3.82 -12.25 -6.32
CA LEU A 367 -3.43 -13.40 -7.13
C LEU A 367 -2.88 -14.56 -6.28
N GLU A 368 -2.21 -14.26 -5.17
CA GLU A 368 -1.79 -15.28 -4.21
C GLU A 368 -3.00 -16.01 -3.60
N CYS A 369 -3.96 -15.26 -3.06
CA CYS A 369 -5.12 -15.84 -2.40
C CYS A 369 -6.02 -16.64 -3.36
N MET A 370 -6.07 -16.24 -4.64
CA MET A 370 -6.94 -16.85 -5.64
C MET A 370 -6.26 -17.99 -6.42
N CYS A 371 -4.98 -17.83 -6.76
CA CYS A 371 -4.28 -18.68 -7.73
C CYS A 371 -2.99 -19.31 -7.19
N GLY A 372 -2.55 -18.93 -5.99
CA GLY A 372 -1.37 -19.47 -5.32
C GLY A 372 -0.08 -18.67 -5.54
N HIS A 373 0.96 -19.04 -4.81
CA HIS A 373 2.21 -18.28 -4.69
C HIS A 373 2.99 -18.13 -6.01
N THR A 374 2.94 -19.12 -6.90
CA THR A 374 3.61 -19.02 -8.21
C THR A 374 3.03 -17.88 -9.05
N VAL A 375 1.71 -17.72 -9.05
CA VAL A 375 1.04 -16.64 -9.80
C VAL A 375 1.33 -15.28 -9.18
N ARG A 376 1.46 -15.21 -7.84
CA ARG A 376 1.96 -14.01 -7.14
C ARG A 376 3.34 -13.60 -7.65
N GLN A 377 4.31 -14.52 -7.66
CA GLN A 377 5.68 -14.20 -8.09
C GLN A 377 5.73 -13.77 -9.56
N THR A 378 5.06 -14.49 -10.45
CA THR A 378 5.04 -14.16 -11.89
C THR A 378 4.37 -12.81 -12.16
N SER A 379 3.27 -12.51 -11.46
CA SER A 379 2.57 -11.23 -11.63
C SER A 379 3.36 -10.05 -11.07
N ALA A 380 3.97 -10.19 -9.90
CA ALA A 380 4.87 -9.19 -9.36
C ALA A 380 6.06 -8.95 -10.31
N LEU A 381 6.65 -10.00 -10.89
CA LEU A 381 7.73 -9.85 -11.88
C LEU A 381 7.25 -9.10 -13.13
N SER A 382 6.06 -9.43 -13.64
CA SER A 382 5.45 -8.75 -14.79
C SER A 382 5.22 -7.26 -14.53
N ILE A 383 4.70 -6.89 -13.36
CA ILE A 383 4.49 -5.49 -12.94
C ILE A 383 5.82 -4.75 -12.83
N MET A 384 6.83 -5.37 -12.24
CA MET A 384 8.16 -4.77 -12.10
C MET A 384 8.77 -4.46 -13.48
N ILE A 385 8.72 -5.40 -14.42
CA ILE A 385 9.23 -5.20 -15.78
C ILE A 385 8.40 -4.13 -16.51
N THR A 386 7.08 -4.09 -16.29
CA THR A 386 6.19 -3.08 -16.86
C THR A 386 6.55 -1.68 -16.38
N CYS A 387 6.71 -1.49 -15.07
CA CYS A 387 7.16 -0.22 -14.48
C CYS A 387 8.53 0.21 -15.06
N PHE A 388 9.46 -0.74 -15.22
CA PHE A 388 10.79 -0.46 -15.77
C PHE A 388 10.72 -0.01 -17.23
N GLY A 389 9.94 -0.70 -18.07
CA GLY A 389 9.76 -0.31 -19.47
C GLY A 389 9.03 1.03 -19.63
N ILE A 390 8.08 1.36 -18.74
CA ILE A 390 7.42 2.69 -18.73
C ILE A 390 8.45 3.79 -18.45
N CYS A 391 9.36 3.59 -17.48
CA CYS A 391 10.47 4.51 -17.23
C CYS A 391 11.34 4.71 -18.48
N VAL A 392 11.72 3.63 -19.17
CA VAL A 392 12.47 3.71 -20.44
C VAL A 392 11.71 4.52 -21.49
N THR A 393 10.41 4.24 -21.66
CA THR A 393 9.55 4.94 -22.63
C THR A 393 9.45 6.43 -22.35
N PHE A 394 9.36 6.83 -21.07
CA PHE A 394 9.35 8.25 -20.71
C PHE A 394 10.64 8.97 -21.07
N LEU A 395 11.80 8.33 -20.91
CA LEU A 395 13.09 8.93 -21.31
C LEU A 395 13.19 9.07 -22.84
N ILE A 396 12.67 8.09 -23.60
CA ILE A 396 12.59 8.18 -25.07
C ILE A 396 11.72 9.36 -25.49
N ILE A 397 10.53 9.52 -24.89
CA ILE A 397 9.62 10.65 -25.19
C ILE A 397 10.29 11.99 -24.89
N ILE A 398 11.00 12.10 -23.76
CA ILE A 398 11.72 13.33 -23.40
C ILE A 398 12.75 13.68 -24.49
N GLY A 399 13.54 12.70 -24.93
CA GLY A 399 14.49 12.88 -26.03
C GLY A 399 13.83 13.32 -27.33
N ASP A 400 12.75 12.64 -27.73
CA ASP A 400 11.97 12.94 -28.92
C ASP A 400 11.43 14.39 -28.92
N GLN A 401 10.95 14.85 -27.77
CA GLN A 401 10.44 16.21 -27.61
C GLN A 401 11.57 17.27 -27.71
N PHE A 402 12.75 16.98 -27.13
CA PHE A 402 13.91 17.86 -27.28
C PHE A 402 14.39 17.94 -28.72
N ASP A 403 14.54 16.79 -29.39
CA ASP A 403 14.95 16.73 -30.80
C ASP A 403 14.00 17.54 -31.67
N ARG A 404 12.69 17.50 -31.39
CA ARG A 404 11.71 18.30 -32.13
C ARG A 404 11.88 19.81 -31.94
N ILE A 405 12.09 20.26 -30.70
CA ILE A 405 12.36 21.67 -30.40
C ILE A 405 13.64 22.12 -31.12
N PHE A 406 14.72 21.35 -30.99
CA PHE A 406 16.01 21.73 -31.55
C PHE A 406 16.04 21.69 -33.07
N ALA A 407 15.42 20.68 -33.70
CA ALA A 407 15.27 20.63 -35.15
C ALA A 407 14.54 21.87 -35.70
N THR A 408 13.59 22.42 -34.94
CA THR A 408 12.80 23.58 -35.37
C THR A 408 13.56 24.90 -35.22
N PHE A 409 14.25 25.11 -34.09
CA PHE A 409 14.92 26.39 -33.81
C PHE A 409 16.36 26.46 -34.33
N PHE A 410 17.07 25.34 -34.41
CA PHE A 410 18.48 25.26 -34.82
C PHE A 410 18.68 24.56 -36.18
N GLY A 411 17.58 24.11 -36.81
CA GLY A 411 17.59 23.43 -38.10
C GLY A 411 18.02 21.96 -38.00
N SER A 412 18.05 21.25 -39.14
CA SER A 412 18.31 19.81 -39.20
C SER A 412 19.70 19.36 -38.74
N LYS A 413 20.65 20.29 -38.60
CA LYS A 413 22.03 20.04 -38.16
C LYS A 413 22.27 20.30 -36.68
N PHE A 414 21.21 20.46 -35.88
CA PHE A 414 21.34 20.72 -34.45
C PHE A 414 22.20 19.68 -33.72
N CYS A 415 22.19 18.42 -34.17
CA CYS A 415 22.96 17.32 -33.58
C CYS A 415 24.49 17.47 -33.68
N GLU A 416 25.00 18.36 -34.55
CA GLU A 416 26.43 18.71 -34.63
C GLU A 416 26.91 19.44 -33.36
N HIS A 417 26.00 20.09 -32.62
CA HIS A 417 26.31 20.69 -31.33
C HIS A 417 26.15 19.66 -30.22
N TRP A 418 27.24 19.37 -29.50
CA TRP A 418 27.27 18.36 -28.44
C TRP A 418 26.19 18.56 -27.35
N TYR A 419 25.82 19.82 -27.05
CA TYR A 419 24.83 20.16 -26.02
C TYR A 419 23.38 20.09 -26.52
N LEU A 420 23.15 19.98 -27.83
CA LEU A 420 21.83 19.74 -28.43
C LEU A 420 21.65 18.27 -28.83
N ASN A 421 22.72 17.48 -28.76
CA ASN A 421 22.70 16.06 -29.08
C ASN A 421 21.77 15.29 -28.12
N ARG A 422 20.98 14.38 -28.69
CA ARG A 422 20.03 13.52 -27.97
C ARG A 422 20.63 12.81 -26.75
N VAL A 423 21.88 12.32 -26.87
CA VAL A 423 22.57 11.63 -25.77
C VAL A 423 22.76 12.59 -24.61
N PHE A 424 23.24 13.80 -24.87
CA PHE A 424 23.46 14.80 -23.83
C PHE A 424 22.14 15.24 -23.19
N THR A 425 21.09 15.49 -23.98
CA THR A 425 19.83 16.06 -23.49
C THR A 425 19.05 15.09 -22.61
N ILE A 426 18.99 13.81 -23.00
CA ILE A 426 18.38 12.74 -22.18
C ILE A 426 19.20 12.53 -20.90
N VAL A 427 20.53 12.42 -20.97
CA VAL A 427 21.39 12.21 -19.80
C VAL A 427 21.28 13.39 -18.84
N PHE A 428 21.39 14.63 -19.34
CA PHE A 428 21.30 15.84 -18.54
C PHE A 428 19.95 15.93 -17.83
N THR A 429 18.85 15.76 -18.55
CA THR A 429 17.51 15.82 -17.96
C THR A 429 17.31 14.71 -16.93
N THR A 430 17.77 13.49 -17.22
CA THR A 430 17.66 12.36 -16.29
C THR A 430 18.43 12.63 -14.99
N VAL A 431 19.69 13.02 -15.08
CA VAL A 431 20.58 13.23 -13.92
C VAL A 431 20.16 14.45 -13.10
N VAL A 432 19.76 15.54 -13.75
CA VAL A 432 19.47 16.81 -13.07
C VAL A 432 18.04 16.88 -12.54
N THR A 433 17.06 16.29 -13.21
CA THR A 433 15.64 16.45 -12.83
C THR A 433 15.00 15.13 -12.37
N VAL A 434 15.03 14.09 -13.19
CA VAL A 434 14.29 12.84 -12.93
C VAL A 434 14.88 12.07 -11.74
N TRP A 435 16.20 11.96 -11.68
CA TRP A 435 16.91 11.14 -10.70
C TRP A 435 16.77 11.69 -9.27
N PRO A 436 16.96 12.99 -8.98
CA PRO A 436 16.71 13.54 -7.65
C PRO A 436 15.26 13.31 -7.20
N MET A 437 14.29 13.50 -8.09
CA MET A 437 12.86 13.30 -7.77
C MET A 437 12.53 11.83 -7.46
N SER A 438 13.29 10.88 -8.02
CA SER A 438 13.08 9.45 -7.81
C SER A 438 13.50 8.95 -6.42
N TYR A 439 14.28 9.74 -5.66
CA TYR A 439 14.72 9.35 -4.32
C TYR A 439 13.73 9.71 -3.19
N PHE A 440 12.69 10.49 -3.47
CA PHE A 440 11.72 10.89 -2.46
C PHE A 440 11.02 9.67 -1.83
N LYS A 441 10.97 9.63 -0.49
CA LYS A 441 10.37 8.52 0.27
C LYS A 441 8.84 8.52 0.25
N ARG A 442 8.19 9.69 0.15
CA ARG A 442 6.73 9.85 0.31
C ARG A 442 6.10 10.44 -0.96
N LEU A 443 5.04 9.79 -1.44
CA LEU A 443 4.24 10.23 -2.58
C LEU A 443 3.41 11.51 -2.28
N ASP A 444 3.32 11.91 -1.01
CA ASP A 444 2.51 13.05 -0.56
C ASP A 444 2.97 14.40 -1.15
N PHE A 445 4.25 14.52 -1.52
CA PHE A 445 4.78 15.69 -2.21
C PHE A 445 4.46 15.68 -3.72
N LEU A 446 4.29 14.50 -4.30
CA LEU A 446 3.97 14.30 -5.72
C LEU A 446 2.48 14.50 -6.05
N LYS A 447 1.60 14.62 -5.03
CA LYS A 447 0.16 14.84 -5.23
C LYS A 447 -0.15 16.12 -6.01
N HIS A 448 0.60 17.20 -5.74
CA HIS A 448 0.44 18.48 -6.43
C HIS A 448 1.01 18.42 -7.85
N THR A 449 2.09 17.66 -8.02
CA THR A 449 2.76 17.46 -9.29
C THR A 449 1.93 16.61 -10.26
N ASN A 450 1.20 15.61 -9.75
CA ASN A 450 0.31 14.76 -10.55
C ASN A 450 -0.88 15.54 -11.15
N LEU A 451 -1.35 16.62 -10.50
CA LEU A 451 -2.39 17.49 -11.05
C LEU A 451 -1.91 18.21 -12.32
N LEU A 452 -0.65 18.68 -12.32
CA LEU A 452 -0.04 19.35 -13.47
C LEU A 452 0.08 18.41 -14.69
N GLY A 453 0.44 17.14 -14.46
CA GLY A 453 0.54 16.14 -15.52
C GLY A 453 -0.78 15.86 -16.26
N VAL A 454 -1.92 15.92 -15.54
CA VAL A 454 -3.25 15.79 -16.15
C VAL A 454 -3.55 16.96 -17.09
N PHE A 455 -3.30 18.20 -16.64
CA PHE A 455 -3.49 19.39 -17.47
C PHE A 455 -2.60 19.37 -18.73
N ALA A 456 -1.34 18.96 -18.59
CA ALA A 456 -0.43 18.78 -19.72
C ALA A 456 -0.98 17.76 -20.75
N THR A 457 -1.66 16.71 -20.28
CA THR A 457 -2.29 15.74 -21.18
C THR A 457 -3.48 16.33 -21.93
N PHE A 458 -4.35 17.07 -21.23
CA PHE A 458 -5.46 17.76 -21.89
C PHE A 458 -4.98 18.78 -22.92
N TYR A 459 -3.84 19.43 -22.67
CA TYR A 459 -3.22 20.33 -23.63
C TYR A 459 -2.77 19.61 -24.91
N VAL A 460 -2.18 18.42 -24.81
CA VAL A 460 -1.82 17.60 -25.99
C VAL A 460 -3.06 17.23 -26.81
N ILE A 461 -4.18 16.90 -26.17
CA ILE A 461 -5.43 16.60 -26.87
C ILE A 461 -5.95 17.85 -27.59
N PHE A 462 -5.90 19.01 -26.92
CA PHE A 462 -6.22 20.29 -27.52
C PHE A 462 -5.36 20.56 -28.76
N LEU A 463 -4.05 20.29 -28.70
CA LEU A 463 -3.16 20.45 -29.85
C LEU A 463 -3.58 19.57 -31.04
N ASN A 464 -3.98 18.32 -30.81
CA ASN A 464 -4.44 17.46 -31.89
C ASN A 464 -5.67 18.04 -32.63
N VAL A 465 -6.58 18.67 -31.88
CA VAL A 465 -7.76 19.33 -32.46
C VAL A 465 -7.37 20.65 -33.14
N TYR A 466 -6.53 21.46 -32.49
CA TYR A 466 -6.06 22.74 -33.01
C TYR A 466 -5.32 22.58 -34.34
N GLU A 467 -4.34 21.66 -34.39
CA GLU A 467 -3.54 21.41 -35.58
C GLU A 467 -4.37 20.82 -36.71
N TYR A 468 -5.41 20.02 -36.43
CA TYR A 468 -6.33 19.53 -37.46
C TYR A 468 -7.02 20.66 -38.24
N TYR A 469 -7.44 21.73 -37.56
CA TYR A 469 -8.08 22.87 -38.21
C TYR A 469 -7.09 23.87 -38.82
N ARG A 470 -5.86 23.90 -38.31
CA ARG A 470 -4.86 24.90 -38.68
C ARG A 470 -3.91 24.42 -39.77
N LEU A 471 -3.51 23.15 -39.75
CA LEU A 471 -2.60 22.59 -40.74
C LEU A 471 -3.33 22.29 -42.04
N ASP A 472 -2.88 22.92 -43.12
CA ASP A 472 -3.27 22.55 -44.47
C ASP A 472 -2.30 21.49 -45.03
N VAL A 473 -2.36 20.29 -44.45
CA VAL A 473 -1.58 19.12 -44.89
C VAL A 473 -2.51 18.18 -45.62
N LYS A 474 -2.10 17.67 -46.79
CA LYS A 474 -2.84 16.62 -47.48
C LYS A 474 -2.67 15.32 -46.70
N PRO A 475 -3.75 14.76 -46.12
CA PRO A 475 -3.62 13.52 -45.36
C PRO A 475 -3.21 12.38 -46.30
N GLY A 476 -2.42 11.44 -45.77
CA GLY A 476 -2.19 10.16 -46.41
C GLY A 476 -3.49 9.36 -46.60
N PRO A 477 -3.42 8.15 -47.17
CA PRO A 477 -4.61 7.34 -47.43
C PRO A 477 -5.38 7.08 -46.12
N ILE A 478 -6.64 7.51 -46.07
CA ILE A 478 -7.55 7.22 -44.96
C ILE A 478 -8.12 5.83 -45.17
N ARG A 479 -7.75 4.90 -44.29
CA ARG A 479 -8.22 3.51 -44.37
C ARG A 479 -9.62 3.38 -43.78
N THR A 480 -10.39 2.44 -44.32
CA THR A 480 -11.69 2.01 -43.77
C THR A 480 -11.69 0.53 -43.38
N TYR A 481 -10.62 -0.19 -43.72
CA TYR A 481 -10.38 -1.59 -43.39
C TYR A 481 -8.89 -1.80 -43.08
N PRO A 482 -8.53 -2.79 -42.23
CA PRO A 482 -7.14 -3.09 -41.93
C PRO A 482 -6.43 -3.64 -43.18
N SER A 483 -5.20 -3.19 -43.42
CA SER A 483 -4.38 -3.63 -44.55
C SER A 483 -3.98 -5.10 -44.46
N SER A 484 -3.79 -5.62 -43.25
CA SER A 484 -3.52 -7.03 -42.99
C SER A 484 -3.98 -7.43 -41.59
N ILE A 485 -4.22 -8.73 -41.38
CA ILE A 485 -4.54 -9.28 -40.06
C ILE A 485 -3.40 -9.03 -39.07
N MET A 486 -2.14 -9.10 -39.53
CA MET A 486 -0.98 -8.86 -38.66
C MET A 486 -0.93 -7.40 -38.20
N SER A 487 -1.15 -6.43 -39.11
CA SER A 487 -1.19 -5.00 -38.75
C SER A 487 -2.31 -4.69 -37.76
N PHE A 488 -3.48 -5.31 -37.93
CA PHE A 488 -4.59 -5.20 -37.00
C PHE A 488 -4.23 -5.75 -35.62
N LEU A 489 -3.73 -6.99 -35.55
CA LEU A 489 -3.36 -7.63 -34.29
C LEU A 489 -2.19 -6.93 -33.58
N ALA A 490 -1.28 -6.31 -34.33
CA ALA A 490 -0.16 -5.54 -33.80
C ALA A 490 -0.57 -4.19 -33.17
N ALA A 491 -1.80 -3.70 -33.44
CA ALA A 491 -2.30 -2.44 -32.90
C ALA A 491 -3.18 -2.59 -31.64
N LEU A 492 -3.83 -3.74 -31.46
CA LEU A 492 -4.56 -4.09 -30.23
C LEU A 492 -3.76 -3.89 -28.92
N PRO A 493 -2.46 -4.21 -28.84
CA PRO A 493 -1.63 -4.04 -27.64
C PRO A 493 -1.42 -2.59 -27.27
N VAL A 494 -1.30 -1.71 -28.27
CA VAL A 494 -1.19 -0.27 -28.06
C VAL A 494 -2.47 0.25 -27.40
N VAL A 495 -3.63 -0.25 -27.85
CA VAL A 495 -4.92 0.04 -27.21
C VAL A 495 -4.94 -0.50 -25.78
N CYS A 496 -4.52 -1.73 -25.53
CA CYS A 496 -4.45 -2.29 -24.17
C CYS A 496 -3.57 -1.46 -23.23
N PHE A 497 -2.36 -1.15 -23.69
CA PHE A 497 -1.38 -0.39 -22.92
C PHE A 497 -1.89 1.03 -22.62
N ALA A 498 -2.56 1.68 -23.57
CA ALA A 498 -3.14 3.01 -23.36
C ALA A 498 -4.21 3.06 -22.26
N TYR A 499 -4.94 1.96 -22.05
CA TYR A 499 -5.95 1.85 -20.99
C TYR A 499 -5.47 1.09 -19.75
N GLN A 500 -4.18 0.75 -19.67
CA GLN A 500 -3.63 -0.02 -18.56
C GLN A 500 -3.77 0.75 -17.24
N THR A 501 -4.60 0.26 -16.32
CA THR A 501 -4.66 0.77 -14.93
C THR A 501 -4.77 -0.34 -13.89
N HIS A 502 -4.70 -1.62 -14.29
CA HIS A 502 -4.98 -2.76 -13.41
C HIS A 502 -4.04 -2.87 -12.22
N GLU A 503 -2.81 -2.38 -12.36
CA GLU A 503 -1.77 -2.45 -11.33
C GLU A 503 -2.08 -1.56 -10.13
N ILE A 504 -2.83 -0.47 -10.34
CA ILE A 504 -3.23 0.47 -9.29
C ILE A 504 -4.68 0.30 -8.85
N VAL A 505 -5.46 -0.57 -9.51
CA VAL A 505 -6.90 -0.72 -9.26
C VAL A 505 -7.22 -1.14 -7.83
N VAL A 506 -6.44 -2.09 -7.28
CA VAL A 506 -6.63 -2.64 -5.92
C VAL A 506 -6.15 -1.65 -4.85
N PRO A 507 -4.96 -1.02 -4.96
CA PRO A 507 -4.57 0.05 -4.05
C PRO A 507 -5.55 1.23 -4.05
N VAL A 508 -6.01 1.67 -5.22
CA VAL A 508 -7.01 2.77 -5.33
C VAL A 508 -8.33 2.38 -4.66
N TYR A 509 -8.78 1.13 -4.82
CA TYR A 509 -9.95 0.61 -4.11
C TYR A 509 -9.75 0.64 -2.58
N ALA A 510 -8.57 0.23 -2.09
CA ALA A 510 -8.24 0.27 -0.67
C ALA A 510 -8.23 1.69 -0.09
N CYS A 511 -7.95 2.72 -0.90
CA CYS A 511 -7.97 4.12 -0.48
C CYS A 511 -9.37 4.77 -0.45
N LEU A 512 -10.43 4.10 -0.93
CA LEU A 512 -11.79 4.66 -0.94
C LEU A 512 -12.36 4.85 0.47
N SER A 513 -13.07 5.97 0.68
CA SER A 513 -13.82 6.23 1.93
C SER A 513 -14.90 5.18 2.20
N HIS A 514 -15.65 4.82 1.16
CA HIS A 514 -16.65 3.75 1.19
C HIS A 514 -16.21 2.63 0.27
N ARG A 515 -15.57 1.61 0.85
CA ARG A 515 -15.12 0.40 0.16
C ARG A 515 -16.32 -0.48 -0.17
N THR A 516 -16.95 -0.20 -1.31
CA THR A 516 -17.97 -1.07 -1.89
C THR A 516 -17.69 -1.25 -3.38
N THR A 517 -17.96 -2.45 -3.89
CA THR A 517 -17.82 -2.74 -5.33
C THR A 517 -18.65 -1.76 -6.17
N THR A 518 -19.83 -1.33 -5.70
CA THR A 518 -20.70 -0.37 -6.40
C THR A 518 -20.07 1.03 -6.50
N THR A 519 -19.49 1.54 -5.43
CA THR A 519 -18.77 2.83 -5.46
C THR A 519 -17.55 2.76 -6.38
N PHE A 520 -16.86 1.62 -6.38
CA PHE A 520 -15.73 1.40 -7.28
C PHE A 520 -16.15 1.29 -8.75
N MET A 521 -17.27 0.63 -9.05
CA MET A 521 -17.84 0.56 -10.40
C MET A 521 -18.23 1.96 -10.92
N LYS A 522 -18.77 2.84 -10.07
CA LYS A 522 -19.01 4.25 -10.45
C LYS A 522 -17.70 4.98 -10.80
N SER A 523 -16.66 4.78 -9.98
CA SER A 523 -15.34 5.38 -10.19
C SER A 523 -14.70 4.90 -11.50
N THR A 524 -14.72 3.59 -11.72
CA THR A 524 -14.18 2.94 -12.92
C THR A 524 -14.97 3.34 -14.16
N GLY A 525 -16.30 3.35 -14.08
CA GLY A 525 -17.16 3.75 -15.19
C GLY A 525 -16.92 5.20 -15.61
N LEU A 526 -16.78 6.12 -14.65
CA LEU A 526 -16.42 7.51 -14.94
C LEU A 526 -15.02 7.62 -15.57
N ALA A 527 -14.02 6.94 -15.00
CA ALA A 527 -12.65 6.97 -15.52
C ALA A 527 -12.56 6.44 -16.96
N LEU A 528 -13.14 5.27 -17.22
CA LEU A 528 -13.16 4.65 -18.55
C LEU A 528 -13.94 5.49 -19.56
N SER A 529 -15.01 6.17 -19.15
CA SER A 529 -15.77 7.07 -20.03
C SER A 529 -14.95 8.30 -20.42
N VAL A 530 -14.24 8.92 -19.46
CA VAL A 530 -13.35 10.05 -19.73
C VAL A 530 -12.22 9.62 -20.66
N LEU A 531 -11.57 8.48 -20.38
CA LEU A 531 -10.51 7.93 -21.22
C LEU A 531 -11.01 7.64 -22.64
N PHE A 532 -12.20 7.03 -22.78
CA PHE A 532 -12.80 6.78 -24.09
C PHE A 532 -12.90 8.04 -24.93
N VAL A 533 -13.49 9.10 -24.37
CA VAL A 533 -13.65 10.38 -25.08
C VAL A 533 -12.30 10.98 -25.46
N VAL A 534 -11.36 11.03 -24.51
CA VAL A 534 -10.01 11.57 -24.72
C VAL A 534 -9.27 10.84 -25.83
N TYR A 535 -9.25 9.51 -25.77
CA TYR A 535 -8.55 8.69 -26.76
C TYR A 535 -9.24 8.72 -28.13
N CYS A 536 -10.58 8.79 -28.17
CA CYS A 536 -11.30 8.98 -29.43
C CYS A 536 -10.98 10.32 -30.09
N ILE A 537 -10.97 11.43 -29.33
CA ILE A 537 -10.60 12.74 -29.86
C ILE A 537 -9.15 12.70 -30.37
N SER A 538 -8.21 12.28 -29.53
CA SER A 538 -6.80 12.21 -29.89
C SER A 538 -6.54 11.36 -31.14
N GLY A 539 -7.06 10.12 -31.15
CA GLY A 539 -6.91 9.20 -32.28
C GLY A 539 -7.57 9.71 -33.57
N THR A 540 -8.76 10.28 -33.48
CA THR A 540 -9.52 10.74 -34.66
C THR A 540 -8.88 11.96 -35.31
N PHE A 541 -8.64 13.03 -34.54
CA PHE A 541 -8.09 14.27 -35.09
C PHE A 541 -6.62 14.10 -35.48
N GLY A 542 -5.82 13.39 -34.67
CA GLY A 542 -4.45 13.07 -35.02
C GLY A 542 -4.35 12.22 -36.30
N TYR A 543 -5.22 11.20 -36.45
CA TYR A 543 -5.23 10.36 -37.65
C TYR A 543 -5.76 11.11 -38.87
N TYR A 544 -6.82 11.92 -38.77
CA TYR A 544 -7.32 12.67 -39.94
C TYR A 544 -6.37 13.76 -40.41
N THR A 545 -5.52 14.31 -39.54
CA THR A 545 -4.53 15.32 -39.92
C THR A 545 -3.48 14.73 -40.88
N PHE A 546 -3.00 13.51 -40.62
CA PHE A 546 -1.87 12.92 -41.36
C PHE A 546 -2.23 11.68 -42.18
N GLY A 547 -3.37 11.05 -41.95
CA GLY A 547 -3.77 9.78 -42.57
C GLY A 547 -2.73 8.67 -42.38
N GLY A 548 -2.54 7.85 -43.41
CA GLY A 548 -1.57 6.74 -43.40
C GLY A 548 -0.09 7.11 -43.28
N THR A 549 0.26 8.40 -43.18
CA THR A 549 1.65 8.86 -42.96
C THR A 549 1.90 9.33 -41.53
N VAL A 550 0.96 9.09 -40.62
CA VAL A 550 1.09 9.47 -39.21
C VAL A 550 2.30 8.78 -38.55
N ALA A 551 3.13 9.55 -37.86
CA ALA A 551 4.28 9.03 -37.13
C ALA A 551 3.87 8.29 -35.84
N PRO A 552 4.74 7.41 -35.30
CA PRO A 552 4.48 6.74 -34.02
C PRO A 552 4.29 7.66 -32.82
N ASP A 553 4.89 8.84 -32.85
CA ASP A 553 4.58 9.95 -31.95
C ASP A 553 4.03 11.10 -32.79
N VAL A 554 2.72 11.35 -32.66
CA VAL A 554 2.03 12.42 -33.40
C VAL A 554 2.61 13.80 -33.10
N MET A 555 3.15 14.02 -31.90
CA MET A 555 3.69 15.33 -31.49
C MET A 555 4.95 15.70 -32.28
N GLN A 556 5.70 14.72 -32.78
CA GLN A 556 6.86 14.98 -33.64
C GLN A 556 6.47 15.57 -34.99
N MET A 557 5.19 15.47 -35.39
CA MET A 557 4.71 15.98 -36.67
C MET A 557 4.32 17.47 -36.62
N TYR A 558 4.11 18.03 -35.42
CA TYR A 558 3.69 19.43 -35.25
C TYR A 558 4.87 20.39 -35.22
N ASN A 559 4.76 21.55 -35.88
CA ASN A 559 5.87 22.50 -36.01
C ASN A 559 6.03 23.32 -34.72
N ALA A 560 7.16 23.17 -34.03
CA ALA A 560 7.44 23.86 -32.77
C ALA A 560 7.72 25.38 -32.93
N SER A 561 7.65 25.94 -34.14
CA SER A 561 7.74 27.38 -34.38
C SER A 561 6.46 28.10 -33.92
N ASP A 562 5.32 27.40 -33.90
CA ASP A 562 4.10 27.91 -33.31
C ASP A 562 4.24 27.86 -31.77
N PRO A 563 4.18 29.02 -31.07
CA PRO A 563 4.32 29.07 -29.60
C PRO A 563 3.31 28.17 -28.87
N ILE A 564 2.12 27.95 -29.45
CA ILE A 564 1.09 27.10 -28.87
C ILE A 564 1.55 25.63 -28.89
N VAL A 565 2.19 25.20 -29.98
CA VAL A 565 2.76 23.86 -30.12
C VAL A 565 3.98 23.70 -29.21
N SER A 566 4.91 24.68 -29.18
CA SER A 566 6.10 24.60 -28.32
C SER A 566 5.71 24.48 -26.84
N ALA A 567 4.70 25.24 -26.40
CA ALA A 567 4.17 25.14 -25.04
C ALA A 567 3.67 23.72 -24.70
N GLY A 568 3.07 23.01 -25.66
CA GLY A 568 2.61 21.65 -25.46
C GLY A 568 3.71 20.61 -25.44
N ILE A 569 4.76 20.80 -26.25
CA ILE A 569 5.95 19.95 -26.20
C ILE A 569 6.64 20.10 -24.85
N VAL A 570 6.81 21.33 -24.35
CA VAL A 570 7.37 21.59 -23.01
C VAL A 570 6.47 20.99 -21.92
N ALA A 571 5.15 21.16 -22.02
CA ALA A 571 4.21 20.55 -21.08
C ALA A 571 4.31 19.03 -21.07
N LEU A 572 4.54 18.39 -22.23
CA LEU A 572 4.73 16.95 -22.34
C LEU A 572 6.05 16.50 -21.70
N ILE A 573 7.14 17.24 -21.85
CA ILE A 573 8.41 16.97 -21.15
C ILE A 573 8.19 17.03 -19.63
N VAL A 574 7.57 18.12 -19.14
CA VAL A 574 7.25 18.28 -17.72
C VAL A 574 6.38 17.12 -17.24
N LYS A 575 5.34 16.76 -17.99
CA LYS A 575 4.50 15.60 -17.67
C LYS A 575 5.34 14.35 -17.46
N MET A 576 6.21 13.97 -18.40
CA MET A 576 7.04 12.76 -18.28
C MET A 576 7.94 12.80 -17.04
N ILE A 577 8.58 13.95 -16.76
CA ILE A 577 9.40 14.12 -15.54
C ILE A 577 8.56 13.92 -14.27
N THR A 578 7.32 14.42 -14.26
CA THR A 578 6.46 14.36 -13.07
C THR A 578 5.79 12.99 -12.87
N THR A 579 5.55 12.24 -13.95
CA THR A 579 4.95 10.89 -13.91
C THR A 579 5.98 9.78 -13.66
N TYR A 580 7.28 10.05 -13.89
CA TYR A 580 8.35 9.06 -13.68
C TYR A 580 8.51 8.60 -12.21
N PRO A 581 8.57 9.49 -11.18
CA PRO A 581 8.81 9.08 -9.79
C PRO A 581 7.76 8.13 -9.20
N PRO A 582 6.44 8.32 -9.42
CA PRO A 582 5.43 7.34 -8.99
C PRO A 582 5.63 5.92 -9.57
N VAL A 583 6.06 5.82 -10.83
CA VAL A 583 6.26 4.52 -11.50
C VAL A 583 7.44 3.78 -10.90
N ILE A 584 8.59 4.46 -10.71
CA ILE A 584 9.75 3.84 -10.05
C ILE A 584 9.47 3.49 -8.59
N PHE A 585 8.63 4.25 -7.90
CA PHE A 585 8.20 3.92 -6.55
C PHE A 585 7.48 2.56 -6.52
N CYS A 586 6.52 2.35 -7.42
CA CYS A 586 5.78 1.09 -7.55
C CYS A 586 6.71 -0.07 -7.97
N GLY A 587 7.59 0.16 -8.95
CA GLY A 587 8.55 -0.83 -9.41
C GLY A 587 9.55 -1.27 -8.33
N ARG A 588 10.07 -0.31 -7.55
CA ARG A 588 10.98 -0.58 -6.43
C ARG A 588 10.31 -1.38 -5.32
N ASP A 589 9.09 -1.00 -4.92
CA ASP A 589 8.34 -1.71 -3.89
C ASP A 589 8.13 -3.19 -4.28
N THR A 590 7.77 -3.40 -5.55
CA THR A 590 7.63 -4.75 -6.13
C THR A 590 8.96 -5.51 -6.18
N PHE A 591 10.07 -4.85 -6.54
CA PHE A 591 11.40 -5.46 -6.54
C PHE A 591 11.81 -5.91 -5.14
N VAL A 592 11.62 -5.04 -4.13
CA VAL A 592 11.92 -5.36 -2.74
C VAL A 592 11.07 -6.55 -2.31
N GLY A 593 9.76 -6.55 -2.54
CA GLY A 593 8.88 -7.66 -2.18
C GLY A 593 9.21 -9.01 -2.85
N LEU A 594 9.86 -9.00 -4.02
CA LEU A 594 10.25 -10.20 -4.76
C LEU A 594 11.62 -10.76 -4.35
N PHE A 595 12.63 -9.90 -4.32
CA PHE A 595 14.03 -10.30 -4.23
C PHE A 595 14.64 -10.07 -2.87
N CYS A 596 14.12 -9.09 -2.13
CA CYS A 596 14.46 -8.91 -0.74
C CYS A 596 13.40 -9.66 0.05
N LYS A 597 13.70 -10.89 0.50
CA LYS A 597 12.96 -11.45 1.63
C LYS A 597 12.90 -10.35 2.68
N HIS A 598 11.71 -10.02 3.22
CA HIS A 598 11.67 -9.35 4.51
C HIS A 598 12.66 -10.13 5.36
N PRO A 599 13.75 -9.50 5.82
CA PRO A 599 14.53 -10.15 6.84
C PRO A 599 13.47 -10.47 7.91
N GLU A 600 13.32 -11.75 8.27
CA GLU A 600 13.14 -12.01 9.70
C GLU A 600 14.10 -11.06 10.41
N PRO A 601 13.70 -10.38 11.48
CA PRO A 601 14.54 -9.36 12.11
C PRO A 601 15.87 -10.00 12.55
N ILE A 602 16.83 -10.05 11.64
CA ILE A 602 18.17 -10.57 11.82
C ILE A 602 18.86 -9.46 12.58
N GLN A 603 19.22 -9.83 13.81
CA GLN A 603 20.04 -9.10 14.77
C GLN A 603 21.37 -8.68 14.13
N LEU A 604 21.40 -7.59 13.39
CA LEU A 604 22.63 -6.93 12.98
C LEU A 604 22.62 -5.50 13.52
N ASP A 605 23.69 -5.16 14.23
CA ASP A 605 23.96 -3.91 14.97
C ASP A 605 24.07 -2.65 14.10
N GLU A 606 23.56 -2.66 12.86
CA GLU A 606 23.44 -1.46 12.03
C GLU A 606 22.03 -0.87 12.14
N PRO A 607 21.88 0.46 12.21
CA PRO A 607 20.56 1.08 12.27
C PRO A 607 19.76 0.68 11.04
N TYR A 608 18.68 -0.08 11.23
CA TYR A 608 17.78 -0.57 10.16
C TYR A 608 17.42 0.52 9.13
N ASP A 609 17.35 1.78 9.57
CA ASP A 609 17.13 2.97 8.74
C ASP A 609 18.26 3.31 7.75
N SER A 610 19.54 3.08 8.08
CA SER A 610 20.68 3.32 7.18
C SER A 610 20.74 2.26 6.08
N VAL A 611 20.55 0.99 6.45
CA VAL A 611 20.54 -0.13 5.50
C VAL A 611 19.37 -0.01 4.53
N GLU A 612 18.18 0.35 5.02
CA GLU A 612 17.03 0.62 4.16
C GLU A 612 17.28 1.83 3.25
N TYR A 613 17.90 2.90 3.77
CA TYR A 613 18.26 4.07 2.97
C TYR A 613 19.21 3.71 1.84
N TRP A 614 20.32 3.03 2.13
CA TRP A 614 21.32 2.64 1.12
C TRP A 614 20.76 1.62 0.14
N ARG A 615 19.94 0.67 0.60
CA ARG A 615 19.20 -0.25 -0.27
C ARG A 615 18.30 0.51 -1.25
N ARG A 616 17.54 1.49 -0.76
CA ARG A 616 16.68 2.33 -1.61
C ARG A 616 17.51 3.10 -2.62
N VAL A 617 18.60 3.74 -2.19
CA VAL A 617 19.48 4.50 -3.06
C VAL A 617 20.09 3.60 -4.13
N PHE A 618 20.61 2.44 -3.75
CA PHE A 618 21.22 1.48 -4.68
C PHE A 618 20.23 0.97 -5.73
N ILE A 619 19.05 0.50 -5.31
CA ILE A 619 18.03 -0.02 -6.23
C ILE A 619 17.56 1.07 -7.18
N THR A 620 17.20 2.25 -6.67
CA THR A 620 16.73 3.38 -7.50
C THR A 620 17.81 3.87 -8.47
N SER A 621 19.08 3.94 -8.03
CA SER A 621 20.21 4.34 -8.88
C SER A 621 20.42 3.33 -10.01
N THR A 622 20.46 2.04 -9.67
CA THR A 622 20.65 0.96 -10.63
C THR A 622 19.52 0.94 -11.67
N TRP A 623 18.27 1.11 -11.21
CA TRP A 623 17.10 1.21 -12.08
C TRP A 623 17.21 2.36 -13.07
N ASN A 624 17.56 3.56 -12.60
CA ASN A 624 17.70 4.74 -13.46
C ASN A 624 18.85 4.60 -14.47
N ILE A 625 19.99 4.05 -14.05
CA ILE A 625 21.14 3.81 -14.94
C ILE A 625 20.75 2.83 -16.05
N LEU A 626 20.14 1.70 -15.70
CA LEU A 626 19.71 0.70 -16.69
C LEU A 626 18.63 1.24 -17.61
N ALA A 627 17.65 2.00 -17.09
CA ALA A 627 16.61 2.62 -17.90
C ALA A 627 17.20 3.65 -18.88
N LEU A 628 18.17 4.45 -18.44
CA LEU A 628 18.87 5.42 -19.27
C LEU A 628 19.66 4.73 -20.40
N ILE A 629 20.42 3.68 -20.09
CA ILE A 629 21.16 2.92 -21.10
C ILE A 629 20.21 2.37 -22.17
N LEU A 630 19.10 1.76 -21.78
CA LEU A 630 18.12 1.23 -22.73
C LEU A 630 17.45 2.34 -23.55
N ALA A 631 17.12 3.48 -22.93
CA ALA A 631 16.51 4.60 -23.64
C ALA A 631 17.45 5.22 -24.70
N LEU A 632 18.77 5.14 -24.50
CA LEU A 632 19.77 5.59 -25.48
C LEU A 632 19.99 4.59 -26.63
N VAL A 633 19.76 3.30 -26.38
CA VAL A 633 19.96 2.23 -27.37
C VAL A 633 18.70 2.00 -28.21
N ILE A 634 17.51 2.17 -27.65
CA ILE A 634 16.24 1.93 -28.36
C ILE A 634 15.94 3.13 -29.27
N PRO A 635 15.92 2.95 -30.60
CA PRO A 635 15.77 4.04 -31.55
C PRO A 635 14.32 4.51 -31.70
N ASN A 636 13.34 3.65 -31.38
CA ASN A 636 11.93 3.90 -31.66
C ASN A 636 11.03 3.55 -30.46
N ILE A 637 10.18 4.51 -30.10
CA ILE A 637 9.16 4.37 -29.05
C ILE A 637 8.20 3.19 -29.31
N THR A 638 7.97 2.83 -30.58
CA THR A 638 7.09 1.71 -30.99
C THR A 638 7.57 0.37 -30.46
N ILE A 639 8.88 0.14 -30.43
CA ILE A 639 9.46 -1.12 -29.94
C ILE A 639 9.21 -1.23 -28.43
N ALA A 640 9.46 -0.14 -27.70
CA ALA A 640 9.23 -0.07 -26.26
C ALA A 640 7.73 -0.27 -25.91
N ILE A 641 6.83 0.44 -26.60
CA ILE A 641 5.38 0.32 -26.41
C ILE A 641 4.88 -1.07 -26.83
N GLY A 642 5.43 -1.66 -27.89
CA GLY A 642 5.12 -3.02 -28.31
C GLY A 642 5.45 -4.02 -27.20
N PHE A 643 6.68 -3.99 -26.68
CA PHE A 643 7.08 -4.84 -25.56
C PHE A 643 6.19 -4.64 -24.33
N LEU A 644 5.93 -3.38 -23.94
CA LEU A 644 5.04 -3.05 -22.81
C LEU A 644 3.59 -3.53 -23.04
N GLY A 645 3.09 -3.45 -24.27
CA GLY A 645 1.78 -3.97 -24.65
C GLY A 645 1.65 -5.47 -24.44
N SER A 646 2.74 -6.24 -24.59
CA SER A 646 2.74 -7.68 -24.30
C SER A 646 2.56 -7.96 -22.82
N LEU A 647 3.31 -7.26 -21.96
CA LEU A 647 3.20 -7.41 -20.52
C LEU A 647 1.85 -6.89 -20.00
N ALA A 648 1.35 -5.81 -20.58
CA ALA A 648 0.00 -5.32 -20.32
C ALA A 648 -1.05 -6.39 -20.65
N ALA A 649 -0.93 -7.12 -21.76
CA ALA A 649 -1.86 -8.20 -22.08
C ALA A 649 -1.90 -9.29 -20.99
N CYS A 650 -0.76 -9.61 -20.37
CA CYS A 650 -0.70 -10.50 -19.21
C CYS A 650 -1.40 -9.89 -17.98
N ASN A 651 -1.08 -8.63 -17.66
CA ASN A 651 -1.58 -7.93 -16.46
C ASN A 651 -3.09 -7.61 -16.52
N VAL A 652 -3.63 -7.39 -17.72
CA VAL A 652 -5.04 -7.08 -17.96
C VAL A 652 -5.89 -8.33 -18.10
N PHE A 653 -5.43 -9.30 -18.89
CA PHE A 653 -6.29 -10.40 -19.30
C PHE A 653 -5.90 -11.70 -18.62
N VAL A 654 -4.64 -12.10 -18.68
CA VAL A 654 -4.22 -13.43 -18.20
C VAL A 654 -4.43 -13.56 -16.69
N PHE A 655 -3.87 -12.65 -15.89
CA PHE A 655 -3.99 -12.77 -14.43
C PHE A 655 -5.43 -12.55 -13.91
N PRO A 656 -6.18 -11.52 -14.35
CA PRO A 656 -7.58 -11.38 -13.93
C PRO A 656 -8.47 -12.52 -14.44
N GLY A 657 -8.20 -13.07 -15.62
CA GLY A 657 -8.87 -14.26 -16.13
C GLY A 657 -8.59 -15.51 -15.28
N LEU A 658 -7.37 -15.66 -14.75
CA LEU A 658 -7.06 -16.69 -13.75
C LEU A 658 -7.86 -16.48 -12.47
N CYS A 659 -8.02 -15.24 -11.99
CA CYS A 659 -8.93 -14.94 -10.86
C CYS A 659 -10.38 -15.34 -11.15
N MET A 660 -10.91 -15.04 -12.34
CA MET A 660 -12.27 -15.41 -12.74
C MET A 660 -12.48 -16.93 -12.71
N THR A 661 -11.54 -17.69 -13.30
CA THR A 661 -11.62 -19.16 -13.34
C THR A 661 -11.45 -19.79 -11.94
N ALA A 662 -10.56 -19.25 -11.11
CA ALA A 662 -10.37 -19.67 -9.72
C ALA A 662 -11.62 -19.40 -8.87
N LEU A 663 -12.22 -18.21 -9.00
CA LEU A 663 -13.46 -17.86 -8.32
C LEU A 663 -14.62 -18.77 -8.74
N ALA A 664 -14.74 -19.06 -10.03
CA ALA A 664 -15.75 -19.97 -10.55
C ALA A 664 -15.61 -21.38 -9.95
N LYS A 665 -14.38 -21.92 -9.88
CA LYS A 665 -14.09 -23.22 -9.23
C LYS A 665 -14.46 -23.21 -7.75
N ARG A 666 -14.08 -22.15 -7.02
CA ARG A 666 -14.42 -21.98 -5.60
C ARG A 666 -15.92 -22.00 -5.36
N ARG A 667 -16.70 -21.23 -6.13
CA ARG A 667 -18.18 -21.21 -6.04
C ARG A 667 -18.83 -22.54 -6.43
N GLN A 668 -18.27 -23.27 -7.39
CA GLN A 668 -18.73 -24.62 -7.73
C GLN A 668 -18.48 -25.61 -6.57
N SER A 669 -17.32 -25.52 -5.92
CA SER A 669 -17.00 -26.33 -4.74
C SER A 669 -17.96 -26.03 -3.57
N GLU A 670 -18.19 -24.76 -3.26
CA GLU A 670 -19.12 -24.32 -2.23
C GLU A 670 -20.55 -24.83 -2.52
N SER A 671 -21.00 -24.72 -3.77
CA SER A 671 -22.32 -25.22 -4.20
C SER A 671 -22.45 -26.75 -4.07
N ARG A 672 -21.38 -27.51 -4.34
CA ARG A 672 -21.36 -28.98 -4.15
C ARG A 672 -21.36 -29.37 -2.68
N ALA A 673 -20.67 -28.62 -1.81
CA ALA A 673 -20.65 -28.85 -0.37
C ALA A 673 -22.03 -28.57 0.29
N LEU A 674 -22.81 -27.64 -0.25
CA LEU A 674 -24.16 -27.30 0.23
C LEU A 674 -25.26 -28.26 -0.28
N ALA A 675 -25.03 -28.98 -1.38
CA ALA A 675 -26.01 -29.88 -2.00
C ALA A 675 -26.59 -30.98 -1.07
N PRO A 676 -25.81 -31.70 -0.23
CA PRO A 676 -26.35 -32.71 0.68
C PRO A 676 -27.18 -32.13 1.84
N VAL A 677 -27.00 -30.86 2.21
CA VAL A 677 -27.75 -30.20 3.30
C VAL A 677 -29.18 -29.85 2.88
N CYS A 678 -29.40 -29.52 1.60
CA CYS A 678 -30.74 -29.18 1.07
C CYS A 678 -31.68 -30.40 0.86
N HIS A 679 -31.24 -31.63 1.14
CA HIS A 679 -32.08 -32.83 1.06
C HIS A 679 -32.93 -33.08 2.31
N GLN A 680 -32.85 -32.23 3.34
CA GLN A 680 -33.79 -32.29 4.47
C GLN A 680 -35.16 -31.67 4.10
N PRO A 681 -36.28 -32.34 4.44
CA PRO A 681 -37.61 -31.97 3.94
C PRO A 681 -38.13 -30.61 4.45
N SER A 682 -37.50 -29.99 5.45
CA SER A 682 -37.92 -28.71 6.04
C SER A 682 -37.37 -27.45 5.37
N THR A 683 -36.46 -27.55 4.39
CA THR A 683 -35.78 -26.38 3.78
C THR A 683 -35.86 -26.32 2.24
N SER A 684 -36.70 -27.17 1.63
CA SER A 684 -36.70 -27.42 0.19
C SER A 684 -37.16 -26.24 -0.69
N SER A 685 -38.07 -25.38 -0.20
CA SER A 685 -38.57 -24.23 -0.98
C SER A 685 -37.54 -23.10 -1.08
N ILE A 686 -36.78 -22.83 0.00
CA ILE A 686 -35.75 -21.77 0.05
C ILE A 686 -34.50 -22.19 -0.75
N CYS A 687 -34.16 -23.49 -0.78
CA CYS A 687 -33.04 -24.00 -1.57
C CYS A 687 -33.30 -23.98 -3.10
N ASN A 688 -34.55 -24.11 -3.55
CA ASN A 688 -34.86 -24.26 -4.98
C ASN A 688 -34.77 -22.93 -5.78
N GLU A 689 -35.10 -21.78 -5.18
CA GLU A 689 -34.87 -20.46 -5.80
C GLU A 689 -33.39 -20.04 -5.81
N ALA A 690 -32.65 -20.35 -4.73
CA ALA A 690 -31.21 -20.05 -4.64
C ALA A 690 -30.36 -20.89 -5.62
N THR A 691 -30.75 -22.14 -5.88
CA THR A 691 -29.95 -23.09 -6.68
C THR A 691 -30.09 -22.92 -8.20
N GLY A 692 -31.19 -22.35 -8.69
CA GLY A 692 -31.40 -22.12 -10.14
C GLY A 692 -30.46 -21.04 -10.70
N ALA A 693 -30.38 -19.88 -10.05
CA ALA A 693 -29.49 -18.79 -10.42
C ALA A 693 -28.01 -19.07 -10.08
N MET A 694 -27.73 -19.80 -8.98
CA MET A 694 -26.36 -20.16 -8.56
C MET A 694 -25.71 -21.27 -9.42
N LYS A 695 -26.46 -22.07 -10.18
CA LYS A 695 -25.88 -23.16 -11.00
C LYS A 695 -25.29 -22.69 -12.33
N CYS A 696 -25.89 -21.70 -13.00
CA CYS A 696 -25.41 -21.22 -14.31
C CYS A 696 -24.27 -20.21 -14.18
N TRP A 697 -24.30 -19.35 -13.16
CA TRP A 697 -23.34 -18.26 -12.98
C TRP A 697 -21.86 -18.71 -12.93
N PRO A 698 -21.48 -19.80 -12.22
CA PRO A 698 -20.09 -20.24 -12.16
C PRO A 698 -19.58 -20.82 -13.48
N ARG A 699 -20.45 -21.43 -14.30
CA ARG A 699 -20.06 -21.96 -15.61
C ARG A 699 -19.82 -20.84 -16.61
N VAL A 700 -20.72 -19.86 -16.65
CA VAL A 700 -20.56 -18.67 -17.51
C VAL A 700 -19.30 -17.90 -17.13
N LEU A 701 -19.07 -17.66 -15.83
CA LEU A 701 -17.86 -16.99 -15.34
C LEU A 701 -16.58 -17.76 -15.69
N PHE A 702 -16.60 -19.09 -15.62
CA PHE A 702 -15.45 -19.92 -16.01
C PHE A 702 -15.16 -19.81 -17.51
N ILE A 703 -16.19 -19.95 -18.37
CA ILE A 703 -16.04 -19.84 -19.83
C ILE A 703 -15.54 -18.45 -20.21
N TYR A 704 -16.09 -17.41 -19.60
CA TYR A 704 -15.66 -16.03 -19.80
C TYR A 704 -14.20 -15.82 -19.36
N GLY A 705 -13.82 -16.33 -18.19
CA GLY A 705 -12.43 -16.28 -17.71
C GLY A 705 -11.45 -16.98 -18.66
N VAL A 706 -11.82 -18.15 -19.21
CA VAL A 706 -11.00 -18.85 -20.22
C VAL A 706 -10.88 -18.04 -21.51
N PHE A 707 -11.98 -17.44 -21.99
CA PHE A 707 -11.96 -16.54 -23.15
C PHE A 707 -10.99 -15.38 -22.94
N VAL A 708 -11.07 -14.70 -21.79
CA VAL A 708 -10.19 -13.59 -21.43
C VAL A 708 -8.72 -14.05 -21.41
N ILE A 709 -8.41 -15.22 -20.82
CA ILE A 709 -7.05 -15.77 -20.84
C ILE A 709 -6.56 -16.01 -22.27
N ILE A 710 -7.37 -16.63 -23.13
CA ILE A 710 -7.00 -16.92 -24.52
C ILE A 710 -6.71 -15.62 -25.28
N THR A 711 -7.55 -14.60 -25.10
CA THR A 711 -7.31 -13.27 -25.68
C THR A 711 -5.97 -12.70 -25.22
N GLY A 712 -5.68 -12.73 -23.92
CA GLY A 712 -4.42 -12.25 -23.37
C GLY A 712 -3.19 -13.00 -23.91
N VAL A 713 -3.26 -14.32 -23.95
CA VAL A 713 -2.18 -15.19 -24.45
C VAL A 713 -1.94 -14.97 -25.94
N LEU A 714 -3.00 -14.87 -26.74
CA LEU A 714 -2.90 -14.62 -28.18
C LEU A 714 -2.25 -13.26 -28.43
N MET A 715 -2.69 -12.22 -27.71
CA MET A 715 -2.08 -10.90 -27.81
C MET A 715 -0.58 -10.96 -27.45
N PHE A 716 -0.23 -11.56 -26.31
CA PHE A 716 1.15 -11.71 -25.86
C PHE A 716 2.09 -12.31 -26.93
N PHE A 717 1.70 -13.44 -27.53
CA PHE A 717 2.53 -14.11 -28.54
C PHE A 717 2.63 -13.34 -29.85
N VAL A 718 1.52 -12.77 -30.33
CA VAL A 718 1.54 -11.98 -31.57
C VAL A 718 2.45 -10.76 -31.41
N ILE A 719 2.42 -10.13 -30.24
CA ILE A 719 3.26 -8.97 -29.95
C ILE A 719 4.73 -9.33 -29.91
N ILE A 720 5.09 -10.38 -29.16
CA ILE A 720 6.49 -10.79 -29.05
C ILE A 720 7.04 -11.16 -30.44
N TYR A 721 6.24 -11.87 -31.24
CA TYR A 721 6.63 -12.19 -32.61
C TYR A 721 6.91 -10.92 -33.43
N GLN A 722 6.04 -9.91 -33.34
CA GLN A 722 6.22 -8.64 -34.04
C GLN A 722 7.44 -7.86 -33.52
N VAL A 723 7.61 -7.74 -32.20
CA VAL A 723 8.75 -7.04 -31.59
C VAL A 723 10.07 -7.68 -32.02
N ILE A 724 10.14 -9.02 -32.08
CA ILE A 724 11.32 -9.74 -32.58
C ILE A 724 11.57 -9.41 -34.06
N ASN A 725 10.53 -9.37 -34.88
CA ASN A 725 10.66 -9.04 -36.30
C ASN A 725 11.11 -7.58 -36.51
N ASP A 726 10.54 -6.63 -35.76
CA ASP A 726 10.89 -5.22 -35.83
C ASP A 726 12.36 -5.01 -35.40
N LEU A 727 12.78 -5.66 -34.31
CA LEU A 727 14.18 -5.69 -33.88
C LEU A 727 15.11 -6.30 -34.94
N SER A 728 14.66 -7.33 -35.65
CA SER A 728 15.44 -7.96 -36.72
C SER A 728 15.59 -7.09 -37.97
N ALA A 729 14.58 -6.26 -38.27
CA ALA A 729 14.53 -5.41 -39.45
C ALA A 729 15.34 -4.10 -39.27
N ASP A 730 15.30 -3.51 -38.07
CA ASP A 730 16.03 -2.27 -37.76
C ASP A 730 17.55 -2.49 -37.68
N VAL A 731 18.02 -3.72 -37.38
CA VAL A 731 19.46 -4.05 -37.42
C VAL A 731 20.04 -3.93 -38.85
N THR A 732 19.20 -4.02 -39.88
CA THR A 732 19.62 -3.95 -41.29
C THR A 732 19.55 -2.56 -41.92
N HIS A 733 18.93 -1.56 -41.28
CA HIS A 733 18.79 -0.20 -41.82
C HIS A 733 19.14 0.86 -40.77
N HIS A 734 20.43 1.06 -40.48
CA HIS A 734 20.88 2.27 -39.79
C HIS A 734 22.21 2.78 -40.33
N LEU A 735 22.14 3.89 -41.08
CA LEU A 735 23.22 4.88 -41.27
C LEU A 735 22.69 6.13 -41.99
N LEU A 736 21.72 6.81 -41.38
CA LEU A 736 21.34 8.17 -41.80
C LEU A 736 21.04 9.00 -40.54
N CYS A 737 22.10 9.31 -39.75
CA CYS A 737 22.09 10.16 -38.53
C CYS A 737 21.30 9.53 -37.35
N GLN A 738 21.75 9.41 -36.09
CA GLN A 738 22.49 10.32 -35.19
C GLN A 738 22.16 11.80 -35.31
#